data_AF-A0A9W8QMV5-F1
#
_entry.id   AF-A0A9W8QMV5-F1
#
_cell.length_a   1.000
_cell.length_b   1.000
_cell.length_c   1.000
_cell.angle_alpha   90.00
_cell.angle_beta   90.00
_cell.angle_gamma   90.00
#
_symmetry.space_group_name_H-M   'P 1'
#
loop_
_entity.id
_entity.type
_entity.pdbx_description
1 polymer ?
#
loop_
_entity_poly.entity_id
_entity_poly.type
_entity_poly.pdbx_seq_one_letter_code
_entity_poly.pdbx_strand_id
1 'polypeptide(L)'
;MPKPRTKRGSGREARKRKHDGEEEFVGGYEIDSKRPRVEADSNGGDKGNDHGDDHVNDNGDDNGYYPDEAATADGGFANHGEEPAEKEFFGMLADEEQEYFRRADEMLELNQFPTLEDRALFLESVYEEAKGKELKVASSQSCSRLMERLIQLANTSQKKRLFEAFAGHFLSLVQHRFASHCCEALFLRSAGVVSQELSGFVVDTEGTEAGDQEPENSMENLFLATLDELEGSMGFLITDRFASHTLRVLILVLSGRPLGDVAFKTLIKSKKKEKVSVAGSAAIDEQNQGLRAVPSSFTVAVTKIIRDSTSTMDATSLRVLAAHPIGNPTLQLFLELDLSLNKSEQKADAEQPTLLFQLLPGAPQSLYEEASEATEFVNGMIYDQIGSRLIETIITHAPGKVFKALNQNIFLPRIQGYVRNDVSCYPAIKVLNRIGKDQLVEAVAKIGPTVPQLVSKNRYNVLKTLFERCAARGLTEEIKQLMKGLREGCGSNPVDLVTTLCSLHSDDGSKKKDLAQLTKNEYAIQSHGAQLLTTLLVIPGPAKGVQESLSALSPALLLRLANNSYPTATLLSTALKTPSANALFQKSTVNALAPHIAELAVSQNGHNIVIAVAEIPTKGRDFSVPAHIKDGIMQTLGDHEAELRECWMGRSAWRAWKGDMWKTRRYDWKAWIKDMVAEESQQVTSVHKNGARGGKKREN
;
A
#
# COMPACT_ATOMS: atom_id res chain seq x y z
N MET A 1 82.73 -9.15 -17.99
CA MET A 1 82.95 -7.79 -18.53
C MET A 1 82.14 -6.77 -17.72
N PRO A 2 82.64 -5.54 -17.56
CA PRO A 2 82.45 -4.63 -16.40
C PRO A 2 81.41 -3.52 -16.69
N LYS A 3 81.06 -2.55 -15.82
CA LYS A 3 80.89 -2.33 -14.37
C LYS A 3 80.32 -0.87 -14.24
N PRO A 4 79.81 -0.44 -13.07
CA PRO A 4 78.89 0.70 -12.86
C PRO A 4 79.60 1.98 -12.39
N ARG A 5 78.86 3.09 -12.10
CA ARG A 5 79.04 3.98 -10.90
C ARG A 5 78.21 5.30 -10.88
N THR A 6 77.51 5.48 -9.75
CA THR A 6 77.40 6.67 -8.85
C THR A 6 76.96 8.07 -9.29
N LYS A 7 75.84 8.52 -8.67
CA LYS A 7 75.71 9.59 -7.64
C LYS A 7 76.21 11.04 -7.92
N ARG A 8 75.34 11.98 -7.51
CA ARG A 8 75.55 13.29 -6.82
C ARG A 8 75.54 14.60 -7.62
N GLY A 9 74.85 15.57 -7.02
CA GLY A 9 75.14 17.02 -7.02
C GLY A 9 73.93 17.85 -7.46
N SER A 10 73.05 18.39 -6.62
CA SER A 10 73.18 19.50 -5.65
C SER A 10 73.62 20.85 -6.24
N GLY A 11 72.76 21.87 -6.07
CA GLY A 11 73.14 23.28 -5.95
C GLY A 11 73.09 24.06 -7.26
N ARG A 12 72.20 25.06 -7.41
CA ARG A 12 72.11 26.39 -6.75
C ARG A 12 72.70 27.48 -7.65
N GLU A 13 71.89 28.52 -7.82
CA GLU A 13 72.28 29.94 -7.93
C GLU A 13 73.06 30.37 -9.18
N ALA A 14 72.81 31.50 -9.83
CA ALA A 14 71.92 32.63 -9.61
C ALA A 14 71.98 33.49 -10.88
N ARG A 15 70.93 34.27 -11.18
CA ARG A 15 71.10 35.69 -11.59
C ARG A 15 69.76 36.42 -11.79
N LYS A 16 69.60 37.44 -10.95
CA LYS A 16 69.20 38.83 -11.25
C LYS A 16 67.78 39.13 -11.80
N ARG A 17 67.05 39.80 -10.89
CA ARG A 17 66.48 41.17 -10.98
C ARG A 17 65.25 41.42 -11.87
N LYS A 18 64.16 41.80 -11.17
CA LYS A 18 63.19 42.93 -11.40
C LYS A 18 62.57 43.02 -12.82
N HIS A 19 61.27 43.09 -13.04
CA HIS A 19 60.22 43.87 -12.36
C HIS A 19 58.85 43.44 -12.95
N ASP A 20 57.81 43.49 -12.13
CA ASP A 20 56.35 43.57 -12.40
C ASP A 20 55.60 42.58 -13.28
N GLY A 21 54.41 42.21 -12.75
CA GLY A 21 53.25 41.80 -13.54
C GLY A 21 52.48 40.63 -12.94
N GLU A 22 51.49 40.96 -12.10
CA GLU A 22 50.21 40.26 -11.81
C GLU A 22 49.75 39.33 -12.96
N GLU A 23 49.01 38.24 -12.80
CA GLU A 23 48.21 37.59 -11.75
C GLU A 23 47.87 36.20 -12.33
N GLU A 24 47.62 35.19 -11.47
CA GLU A 24 46.61 34.12 -11.62
C GLU A 24 47.04 32.76 -11.02
N PHE A 25 46.31 32.42 -9.95
CA PHE A 25 45.48 31.21 -9.82
C PHE A 25 46.13 29.80 -9.68
N VAL A 26 45.80 29.21 -8.52
CA VAL A 26 45.50 27.78 -8.21
C VAL A 26 46.61 26.80 -7.82
N GLY A 27 46.34 26.19 -6.65
CA GLY A 27 46.54 24.77 -6.38
C GLY A 27 47.56 24.50 -5.30
N GLY A 28 47.14 24.38 -4.04
CA GLY A 28 46.93 23.06 -3.40
C GLY A 28 48.19 22.69 -2.62
N TYR A 29 48.23 21.99 -1.49
CA TYR A 29 47.36 21.07 -0.76
C TYR A 29 47.80 21.24 0.72
N GLU A 30 46.88 21.35 1.68
CA GLU A 30 46.36 20.22 2.47
C GLU A 30 47.36 19.69 3.54
N ILE A 31 46.99 19.85 4.82
CA ILE A 31 46.77 18.77 5.81
C ILE A 31 47.05 19.25 7.26
N ASP A 32 45.96 19.20 8.02
CA ASP A 32 45.77 18.96 9.46
C ASP A 32 46.68 19.59 10.53
N SER A 33 46.04 20.29 11.47
CA SER A 33 45.96 19.80 12.85
C SER A 33 44.85 20.48 13.68
N LYS A 34 43.88 19.65 14.07
CA LYS A 34 43.01 19.66 15.26
C LYS A 34 43.06 20.86 16.23
N ARG A 35 41.89 21.51 16.35
CA ARG A 35 41.19 22.13 17.51
C ARG A 35 42.02 22.67 18.70
N PRO A 36 41.60 23.83 19.24
CA PRO A 36 40.97 23.76 20.57
C PRO A 36 39.75 24.66 20.80
N ARG A 37 38.93 24.12 21.71
CA ARG A 37 37.88 24.63 22.61
C ARG A 37 38.08 26.07 23.12
N VAL A 38 36.98 26.82 23.27
CA VAL A 38 36.88 27.93 24.25
C VAL A 38 35.49 27.91 24.89
N GLU A 39 35.49 27.90 26.23
CA GLU A 39 34.34 28.08 27.13
C GLU A 39 34.12 29.57 27.44
N ALA A 40 32.86 29.91 27.75
CA ALA A 40 32.38 30.97 28.67
C ALA A 40 32.75 32.44 28.30
N ASP A 41 31.96 33.48 28.56
CA ASP A 41 30.84 33.65 29.47
C ASP A 41 30.11 34.97 29.17
N SER A 42 28.85 35.03 29.61
CA SER A 42 28.15 36.21 30.16
C SER A 42 27.68 37.41 29.29
N ASN A 43 26.35 37.62 29.41
CA ASN A 43 25.64 38.85 29.77
C ASN A 43 24.98 39.74 28.69
N GLY A 44 23.70 40.05 28.94
CA GLY A 44 23.00 41.23 28.42
C GLY A 44 21.69 40.96 27.69
N GLY A 45 20.57 41.03 28.41
CA GLY A 45 19.22 40.85 27.85
C GLY A 45 18.67 42.07 27.10
N ASP A 46 17.72 41.79 26.20
CA ASP A 46 16.38 42.40 26.09
C ASP A 46 15.91 42.48 24.62
N LYS A 47 14.67 42.01 24.41
CA LYS A 47 13.76 42.10 23.24
C LYS A 47 14.15 41.40 21.93
N GLY A 48 13.59 40.20 21.75
CA GLY A 48 13.47 39.51 20.47
C GLY A 48 12.06 38.95 20.27
N ASN A 49 11.36 39.49 19.28
CA ASN A 49 10.14 38.98 18.67
C ASN A 49 10.52 37.68 17.92
N ASP A 50 10.00 36.51 18.30
CA ASP A 50 10.38 35.26 17.64
C ASP A 50 9.17 34.47 17.11
N HIS A 51 9.07 34.45 15.78
CA HIS A 51 8.37 33.45 15.00
C HIS A 51 9.32 32.25 14.85
N GLY A 52 9.22 31.29 15.77
CA GLY A 52 9.93 30.01 15.68
C GLY A 52 9.18 29.03 14.78
N ASP A 53 9.64 28.91 13.55
CA ASP A 53 9.31 27.89 12.56
C ASP A 53 10.07 26.59 12.95
N ASP A 54 9.41 25.68 13.66
CA ASP A 54 9.95 24.35 13.98
C ASP A 54 9.92 23.47 12.71
N HIS A 55 10.97 23.63 11.90
CA HIS A 55 11.30 22.74 10.81
C HIS A 55 11.69 21.34 11.34
N VAL A 56 10.72 20.43 11.33
CA VAL A 56 10.94 18.99 11.45
C VAL A 56 11.57 18.48 10.16
N ASN A 57 12.84 18.07 10.24
CA ASN A 57 13.51 17.29 9.20
C ASN A 57 12.94 15.86 9.19
N ASP A 58 12.20 15.56 8.12
CA ASP A 58 11.78 14.23 7.73
C ASP A 58 12.74 13.70 6.65
N ASN A 59 13.03 12.40 6.71
CA ASN A 59 13.76 11.59 5.72
C ASN A 59 15.29 11.76 5.61
N GLY A 60 16.01 10.86 6.28
CA GLY A 60 17.33 10.42 5.85
C GLY A 60 17.23 9.46 4.66
N ASP A 61 17.49 9.99 3.46
CA ASP A 61 18.07 9.23 2.36
C ASP A 61 19.55 9.03 2.69
N ASP A 62 20.00 7.78 2.84
CA ASP A 62 21.42 7.49 2.66
C ASP A 62 21.61 6.14 1.97
N ASN A 63 22.09 6.24 0.75
CA ASN A 63 22.64 5.16 -0.03
C ASN A 63 24.14 5.11 0.31
N GLY A 64 24.47 4.51 1.45
CA GLY A 64 25.82 4.54 2.01
C GLY A 64 26.02 3.44 3.05
N TYR A 65 27.16 2.78 2.96
CA TYR A 65 27.66 1.77 3.90
C TYR A 65 27.67 2.32 5.34
N TYR A 66 26.85 1.77 6.24
CA TYR A 66 26.89 2.09 7.68
C TYR A 66 27.72 1.04 8.44
N PRO A 67 28.78 1.45 9.17
CA PRO A 67 29.41 0.62 10.18
C PRO A 67 28.46 0.42 11.37
N ASP A 68 28.71 -0.64 12.11
CA ASP A 68 27.98 -1.10 13.30
C ASP A 68 28.10 -0.06 14.44
N GLU A 69 27.24 0.95 14.46
CA GLU A 69 27.04 1.82 15.63
C GLU A 69 25.60 1.67 16.15
N ALA A 70 25.51 1.14 17.37
CA ALA A 70 24.29 0.93 18.11
C ALA A 70 23.55 2.26 18.33
N ALA A 71 22.48 2.48 17.56
CA ALA A 71 21.46 3.44 17.92
C ALA A 71 20.62 2.81 19.04
N THR A 72 20.90 3.19 20.29
CA THR A 72 20.10 2.82 21.46
C THR A 72 18.71 3.43 21.33
N ALA A 73 17.72 2.60 20.99
CA ALA A 73 16.32 2.91 21.23
C ALA A 73 16.07 2.77 22.74
N ASP A 74 16.30 3.85 23.47
CA ASP A 74 15.94 3.93 24.88
C ASP A 74 14.41 4.06 24.97
N GLY A 75 13.76 2.94 25.26
CA GLY A 75 12.31 2.80 25.19
C GLY A 75 11.82 1.57 25.96
N GLY A 76 12.04 1.55 27.27
CA GLY A 76 11.13 0.98 28.27
C GLY A 76 10.71 -0.50 28.22
N PHE A 77 11.16 -1.32 27.28
CA PHE A 77 11.01 -2.77 27.35
C PHE A 77 12.23 -3.36 28.05
N ALA A 78 12.00 -4.24 29.03
CA ALA A 78 12.99 -4.76 29.96
C ALA A 78 14.35 -5.06 29.31
N ASN A 79 15.34 -4.19 29.55
CA ASN A 79 16.75 -4.55 29.51
C ASN A 79 16.99 -5.52 30.68
N HIS A 80 16.66 -6.79 30.50
CA HIS A 80 17.48 -7.81 31.14
C HIS A 80 18.87 -7.64 30.55
N GLY A 81 19.86 -7.39 31.41
CA GLY A 81 21.26 -7.17 31.04
C GLY A 81 21.91 -8.43 30.48
N GLU A 82 21.39 -8.94 29.37
CA GLU A 82 22.04 -9.89 28.51
C GLU A 82 22.82 -9.08 27.47
N GLU A 83 24.12 -9.36 27.39
CA GLU A 83 24.97 -8.93 26.29
C GLU A 83 24.24 -9.19 24.96
N PRO A 84 24.39 -8.35 23.92
CA PRO A 84 23.74 -8.60 22.64
C PRO A 84 24.08 -10.02 22.21
N ALA A 85 23.07 -10.90 22.17
CA ALA A 85 23.24 -12.30 21.84
C ALA A 85 24.17 -12.41 20.64
N GLU A 86 25.29 -13.12 20.80
CA GLU A 86 26.26 -13.29 19.72
C GLU A 86 25.51 -13.76 18.47
N LYS A 87 25.45 -12.92 17.45
CA LYS A 87 24.74 -13.24 16.22
C LYS A 87 25.39 -14.47 15.62
N GLU A 88 24.63 -15.54 15.55
CA GLU A 88 25.09 -16.81 15.02
C GLU A 88 25.68 -16.60 13.61
N PHE A 89 26.93 -17.04 13.43
CA PHE A 89 27.67 -16.86 12.20
C PHE A 89 27.80 -18.19 11.49
N PHE A 90 27.14 -18.31 10.33
CA PHE A 90 27.10 -19.55 9.54
C PHE A 90 28.33 -19.78 8.65
N GLY A 91 29.32 -18.87 8.70
CA GLY A 91 30.49 -18.90 7.84
C GLY A 91 30.31 -18.10 6.54
N MET A 92 31.43 -17.81 5.87
CA MET A 92 31.42 -17.21 4.54
C MET A 92 31.37 -18.30 3.46
N LEU A 93 30.81 -17.92 2.30
CA LEU A 93 31.02 -18.65 1.05
C LEU A 93 32.45 -18.36 0.55
N ALA A 94 33.08 -19.35 -0.08
CA ALA A 94 34.34 -19.12 -0.79
C ALA A 94 34.10 -18.20 -2.01
N ASP A 95 35.14 -17.52 -2.49
CA ASP A 95 35.03 -16.58 -3.60
C ASP A 95 34.45 -17.24 -4.86
N GLU A 96 34.83 -18.49 -5.13
CA GLU A 96 34.30 -19.27 -6.26
C GLU A 96 32.81 -19.60 -6.09
N GLU A 97 32.39 -19.95 -4.87
CA GLU A 97 30.99 -20.27 -4.55
C GLU A 97 30.12 -19.01 -4.66
N GLN A 98 30.61 -17.89 -4.13
CA GLN A 98 29.92 -16.62 -4.19
C GLN A 98 29.74 -16.16 -5.64
N GLU A 99 30.77 -16.29 -6.48
CA GLU A 99 30.67 -15.93 -7.89
C GLU A 99 29.78 -16.91 -8.68
N TYR A 100 29.76 -18.19 -8.33
CA TYR A 100 28.82 -19.15 -8.90
C TYR A 100 27.37 -18.75 -8.61
N PHE A 101 27.03 -18.54 -7.34
CA PHE A 101 25.65 -18.19 -6.95
C PHE A 101 25.22 -16.82 -7.48
N ARG A 102 26.14 -15.85 -7.52
CA ARG A 102 25.86 -14.53 -8.12
C ARG A 102 25.50 -14.66 -9.61
N ARG A 103 26.27 -15.45 -10.37
CA ARG A 103 25.95 -15.73 -11.79
C ARG A 103 24.65 -16.49 -11.96
N ALA A 104 24.36 -17.43 -11.06
CA ALA A 104 23.10 -18.15 -11.09
C ALA A 104 21.89 -17.24 -10.87
N ASP A 105 22.01 -16.26 -9.96
CA ASP A 105 20.98 -15.25 -9.71
C ASP A 105 20.67 -14.42 -10.95
N GLU A 106 21.73 -13.90 -11.60
CA GLU A 106 21.63 -13.12 -12.83
C GLU A 106 20.97 -13.92 -13.97
N MET A 107 21.34 -15.19 -14.14
CA MET A 107 20.74 -16.06 -15.16
C MET A 107 19.24 -16.30 -14.92
N LEU A 108 18.83 -16.51 -13.66
CA LEU A 108 17.42 -16.68 -13.30
C LEU A 108 16.60 -15.39 -13.44
N GLU A 109 17.21 -14.24 -13.18
CA GLU A 109 16.58 -12.93 -13.37
C GLU A 109 16.35 -12.63 -14.85
N LEU A 110 17.35 -12.87 -15.70
CA LEU A 110 17.24 -12.65 -17.14
C LEU A 110 16.26 -13.64 -17.80
N ASN A 111 16.19 -14.87 -17.28
CA ASN A 111 15.31 -15.94 -17.76
C ASN A 111 15.44 -16.20 -19.28
N GLN A 112 16.66 -16.18 -19.81
CA GLN A 112 16.97 -16.39 -21.23
C GLN A 112 17.46 -17.82 -21.52
N PHE A 113 16.73 -18.82 -21.00
CA PHE A 113 17.06 -20.23 -21.24
C PHE A 113 16.59 -20.67 -22.64
N PRO A 114 17.34 -21.51 -23.37
CA PRO A 114 16.93 -21.97 -24.70
C PRO A 114 15.61 -22.75 -24.66
N THR A 115 15.42 -23.57 -23.61
CA THR A 115 14.20 -24.34 -23.37
C THR A 115 13.80 -24.32 -21.89
N LEU A 116 12.56 -24.76 -21.59
CA LEU A 116 12.09 -24.95 -20.22
C LEU A 116 12.80 -26.12 -19.51
N GLU A 117 13.20 -27.14 -20.27
CA GLU A 117 13.95 -28.30 -19.76
C GLU A 117 15.37 -27.90 -19.34
N ASP A 118 16.06 -27.10 -20.16
CA ASP A 118 17.39 -26.55 -19.81
C ASP A 118 17.33 -25.73 -18.52
N ARG A 119 16.25 -24.96 -18.35
CA ARG A 119 16.01 -24.18 -17.13
C ARG A 119 15.82 -25.10 -15.92
N ALA A 120 15.09 -26.20 -16.07
CA ALA A 120 14.85 -27.16 -14.99
C ALA A 120 16.15 -27.85 -14.56
N LEU A 121 16.96 -28.33 -15.52
CA LEU A 121 18.27 -28.93 -15.26
C LEU A 121 19.23 -27.94 -14.60
N PHE A 122 19.24 -26.69 -15.05
CA PHE A 122 20.01 -25.63 -14.43
C PHE A 122 19.60 -25.43 -12.96
N LEU A 123 18.30 -25.30 -12.68
CA LEU A 123 17.79 -25.16 -11.31
C LEU A 123 18.19 -26.33 -10.42
N GLU A 124 18.07 -27.56 -10.91
CA GLU A 124 18.48 -28.76 -10.17
C GLU A 124 19.97 -28.70 -9.79
N SER A 125 20.83 -28.29 -10.72
CA SER A 125 22.27 -28.12 -10.43
C SER A 125 22.54 -27.06 -9.36
N VAL A 126 21.78 -25.96 -9.35
CA VAL A 126 21.92 -24.89 -8.36
C VAL A 126 21.42 -25.35 -6.98
N TYR A 127 20.34 -26.13 -6.92
CA TYR A 127 19.87 -26.72 -5.66
C TYR A 127 20.88 -27.70 -5.07
N GLU A 128 21.51 -28.53 -5.90
CA GLU A 128 22.52 -29.48 -5.44
C GLU A 128 23.77 -28.75 -4.93
N GLU A 129 24.22 -27.70 -5.62
CA GLU A 129 25.36 -26.88 -5.18
C GLU A 129 25.09 -26.11 -3.87
N ALA A 130 23.83 -25.75 -3.63
CA ALA A 130 23.40 -25.07 -2.40
C ALA A 130 23.31 -26.00 -1.18
N LYS A 131 23.33 -27.32 -1.38
CA LYS A 131 23.15 -28.32 -0.32
C LYS A 131 24.25 -28.24 0.73
N GLY A 132 23.87 -28.11 1.99
CA GLY A 132 24.79 -27.89 3.12
C GLY A 132 25.38 -26.47 3.20
N LYS A 133 24.97 -25.56 2.31
CA LYS A 133 25.40 -24.14 2.26
C LYS A 133 24.21 -23.19 2.39
N GLU A 134 23.02 -23.70 2.66
CA GLU A 134 21.75 -22.97 2.61
C GLU A 134 21.75 -21.78 3.58
N LEU A 135 22.22 -21.99 4.82
CA LEU A 135 22.34 -20.95 5.83
C LEU A 135 23.27 -19.82 5.38
N LYS A 136 24.44 -20.16 4.82
CA LYS A 136 25.42 -19.19 4.28
C LYS A 136 24.85 -18.38 3.12
N VAL A 137 24.15 -19.06 2.21
CA VAL A 137 23.52 -18.43 1.03
C VAL A 137 22.41 -17.48 1.49
N ALA A 138 21.55 -17.92 2.41
CA ALA A 138 20.46 -17.12 2.97
C ALA A 138 20.94 -15.91 3.80
N SER A 139 22.07 -16.04 4.50
CA SER A 139 22.68 -14.96 5.28
C SER A 139 23.65 -14.08 4.47
N SER A 140 23.84 -14.33 3.17
CA SER A 140 24.75 -13.55 2.34
C SER A 140 24.06 -12.33 1.69
N GLN A 141 24.75 -11.18 1.71
CA GLN A 141 24.27 -9.96 1.03
C GLN A 141 24.10 -10.16 -0.48
N SER A 142 25.01 -10.91 -1.10
CA SER A 142 25.03 -11.14 -2.54
C SER A 142 24.12 -12.28 -2.97
N CYS A 143 23.93 -13.29 -2.12
CA CYS A 143 23.29 -14.55 -2.52
C CYS A 143 21.91 -14.77 -1.89
N SER A 144 21.47 -13.98 -0.90
CA SER A 144 20.13 -14.12 -0.29
C SER A 144 18.99 -13.92 -1.30
N ARG A 145 19.18 -13.06 -2.30
CA ARG A 145 18.23 -12.87 -3.41
C ARG A 145 18.06 -14.15 -4.24
N LEU A 146 19.15 -14.86 -4.50
CA LEU A 146 19.09 -16.16 -5.16
C LEU A 146 18.27 -17.13 -4.31
N MET A 147 18.53 -17.20 -3.01
CA MET A 147 17.75 -18.06 -2.11
C MET A 147 16.24 -17.72 -2.15
N GLU A 148 15.86 -16.44 -2.13
CA GLU A 148 14.46 -16.04 -2.33
C GLU A 148 13.89 -16.51 -3.68
N ARG A 149 14.66 -16.44 -4.77
CA ARG A 149 14.22 -16.93 -6.10
C ARG A 149 14.11 -18.45 -6.15
N LEU A 150 15.04 -19.17 -5.54
CA LEU A 150 14.98 -20.63 -5.42
C LEU A 150 13.71 -21.02 -4.65
N ILE A 151 13.47 -20.44 -3.47
CA ILE A 151 12.25 -20.67 -2.69
C ILE A 151 10.97 -20.42 -3.51
N GLN A 152 10.95 -19.39 -4.36
CA GLN A 152 9.80 -19.11 -5.25
C GLN A 152 9.55 -20.19 -6.31
N LEU A 153 10.58 -20.92 -6.72
CA LEU A 153 10.54 -21.98 -7.73
C LEU A 153 10.51 -23.38 -7.11
N ALA A 154 10.72 -23.49 -5.80
CA ALA A 154 10.83 -24.76 -5.10
C ALA A 154 9.54 -25.58 -5.19
N ASN A 155 9.70 -26.89 -5.42
CA ASN A 155 8.63 -27.87 -5.23
C ASN A 155 8.43 -28.18 -3.74
N THR A 156 7.47 -29.05 -3.42
CA THR A 156 7.13 -29.39 -2.02
C THR A 156 8.31 -29.99 -1.26
N SER A 157 8.98 -31.01 -1.81
CA SER A 157 10.13 -31.65 -1.16
C SER A 157 11.29 -30.69 -0.95
N GLN A 158 11.58 -29.81 -1.92
CA GLN A 158 12.61 -28.78 -1.78
C GLN A 158 12.28 -27.78 -0.66
N LYS A 159 11.01 -27.38 -0.52
CA LYS A 159 10.58 -26.52 0.60
C LYS A 159 10.80 -27.22 1.94
N LYS A 160 10.40 -28.49 2.05
CA LYS A 160 10.58 -29.27 3.29
C LYS A 160 12.05 -29.39 3.68
N ARG A 161 12.93 -29.71 2.73
CA ARG A 161 14.39 -29.73 2.95
C ARG A 161 14.94 -28.38 3.37
N LEU A 162 14.42 -27.27 2.84
CA LEU A 162 14.83 -25.93 3.28
C LEU A 162 14.38 -25.62 4.71
N PHE A 163 13.19 -26.06 5.13
CA PHE A 163 12.79 -25.98 6.54
C PHE A 163 13.74 -26.78 7.43
N GLU A 164 14.11 -28.00 7.02
CA GLU A 164 15.03 -28.86 7.77
C GLU A 164 16.44 -28.26 7.84
N ALA A 165 16.93 -27.67 6.75
CA ALA A 165 18.23 -26.99 6.71
C ALA A 165 18.27 -25.72 7.58
N PHE A 166 17.12 -25.09 7.80
CA PHE A 166 16.99 -23.91 8.67
C PHE A 166 16.64 -24.24 10.12
N ALA A 167 16.25 -25.49 10.39
CA ALA A 167 15.82 -25.93 11.72
C ALA A 167 16.94 -25.77 12.75
N GLY A 168 16.61 -25.26 13.93
CA GLY A 168 17.57 -24.93 14.98
C GLY A 168 18.21 -23.55 14.84
N HIS A 169 17.97 -22.85 13.73
CA HIS A 169 18.55 -21.54 13.42
C HIS A 169 17.51 -20.47 13.08
N PHE A 170 16.21 -20.79 13.03
CA PHE A 170 15.16 -19.83 12.76
C PHE A 170 15.23 -18.59 13.66
N LEU A 171 15.51 -18.73 14.96
CA LEU A 171 15.63 -17.57 15.85
C LEU A 171 16.70 -16.57 15.36
N SER A 172 17.86 -17.06 14.93
CA SER A 172 18.93 -16.26 14.34
C SER A 172 18.54 -15.70 12.97
N LEU A 173 17.93 -16.53 12.12
CA LEU A 173 17.59 -16.19 10.73
C LEU A 173 16.50 -15.12 10.65
N VAL A 174 15.45 -15.20 11.48
CA VAL A 174 14.36 -14.21 11.45
C VAL A 174 14.82 -12.81 11.88
N GLN A 175 15.88 -12.72 12.69
CA GLN A 175 16.51 -11.46 13.11
C GLN A 175 17.59 -10.99 12.11
N HIS A 176 17.94 -11.80 11.12
CA HIS A 176 19.02 -11.48 10.19
C HIS A 176 18.54 -10.53 9.08
N ARG A 177 19.33 -9.50 8.76
CA ARG A 177 18.98 -8.47 7.73
C ARG A 177 18.69 -9.00 6.32
N PHE A 178 19.21 -10.20 6.00
CA PHE A 178 18.99 -10.85 4.71
C PHE A 178 18.19 -12.15 4.83
N ALA A 179 18.45 -12.94 5.87
CA ALA A 179 17.85 -14.28 5.98
C ALA A 179 16.39 -14.22 6.46
N SER A 180 16.00 -13.14 7.13
CA SER A 180 14.59 -12.86 7.48
C SER A 180 13.71 -12.85 6.23
N HIS A 181 14.17 -12.27 5.13
CA HIS A 181 13.46 -12.27 3.86
C HIS A 181 13.37 -13.66 3.23
N CYS A 182 14.40 -14.49 3.38
CA CYS A 182 14.36 -15.88 2.96
C CYS A 182 13.32 -16.66 3.78
N CYS A 183 13.24 -16.43 5.10
CA CYS A 183 12.20 -17.01 5.96
C CYS A 183 10.79 -16.55 5.56
N GLU A 184 10.59 -15.25 5.32
CA GLU A 184 9.32 -14.71 4.82
C GLU A 184 8.91 -15.42 3.51
N ALA A 185 9.84 -15.55 2.55
CA ALA A 185 9.60 -16.22 1.29
C ALA A 185 9.23 -17.69 1.51
N LEU A 186 9.98 -18.39 2.37
CA LEU A 186 9.76 -19.82 2.66
C LEU A 186 8.39 -20.04 3.27
N PHE A 187 7.99 -19.22 4.25
CA PHE A 187 6.69 -19.32 4.90
C PHE A 187 5.55 -19.03 3.92
N LEU A 188 5.64 -17.94 3.15
CA LEU A 188 4.61 -17.58 2.17
C LEU A 188 4.45 -18.64 1.07
N ARG A 189 5.57 -19.20 0.58
CA ARG A 189 5.57 -20.19 -0.50
C ARG A 189 5.18 -21.60 -0.07
N SER A 190 5.26 -21.87 1.23
CA SER A 190 4.88 -23.16 1.82
C SER A 190 3.47 -23.16 2.40
N ALA A 191 2.87 -21.98 2.54
CA ALA A 191 1.50 -21.80 3.06
C ALA A 191 0.45 -22.65 2.31
N GLY A 192 0.52 -22.71 0.98
CA GLY A 192 -0.43 -23.51 0.17
C GLY A 192 -0.24 -25.02 0.30
N VAL A 193 0.98 -25.47 0.63
CA VAL A 193 1.30 -26.90 0.81
C VAL A 193 0.55 -27.46 2.02
N VAL A 194 0.47 -26.70 3.12
CA VAL A 194 -0.30 -27.10 4.32
C VAL A 194 -1.76 -27.39 3.96
N SER A 195 -2.38 -26.52 3.16
CA SER A 195 -3.78 -26.70 2.74
C SER A 195 -3.96 -27.91 1.83
N GLN A 196 -2.97 -28.21 0.97
CA GLN A 196 -2.98 -29.39 0.10
C GLN A 196 -2.86 -30.68 0.92
N GLU A 197 -1.89 -30.76 1.82
CA GLU A 197 -1.69 -31.90 2.71
C GLU A 197 -2.94 -32.15 3.58
N LEU A 198 -3.55 -31.09 4.11
CA LEU A 198 -4.79 -31.19 4.89
C LEU A 198 -5.96 -31.76 4.07
N SER A 199 -6.02 -31.48 2.77
CA SER A 199 -7.05 -32.02 1.87
C SER A 199 -6.80 -33.47 1.44
N GLY A 200 -5.70 -34.09 1.88
CA GLY A 200 -5.28 -35.42 1.46
C GLY A 200 -4.70 -35.48 0.05
N PHE A 201 -4.47 -34.31 -0.58
CA PHE A 201 -3.84 -34.21 -1.90
C PHE A 201 -2.32 -34.10 -1.72
N VAL A 202 -1.65 -35.25 -1.75
CA VAL A 202 -0.20 -35.31 -1.91
C VAL A 202 0.06 -35.34 -3.42
N VAL A 203 0.67 -34.28 -3.96
CA VAL A 203 1.18 -34.34 -5.33
C VAL A 203 2.32 -35.36 -5.31
N ASP A 204 2.05 -36.57 -5.79
CA ASP A 204 3.10 -37.54 -6.10
C ASP A 204 4.11 -36.84 -7.02
N THR A 205 5.33 -36.71 -6.52
CA THR A 205 6.46 -36.25 -7.30
C THR A 205 6.65 -37.21 -8.45
N GLU A 206 6.31 -36.80 -9.67
CA GLU A 206 6.72 -37.49 -10.87
C GLU A 206 8.26 -37.60 -10.87
N GLY A 207 8.78 -38.83 -10.71
CA GLY A 207 10.12 -39.19 -11.20
C GLY A 207 11.28 -39.36 -10.22
N THR A 208 11.09 -39.73 -8.96
CA THR A 208 12.23 -40.24 -8.13
C THR A 208 12.06 -41.70 -7.76
N GLU A 209 13.07 -42.50 -8.11
CA GLU A 209 13.12 -43.94 -7.87
C GLU A 209 12.96 -44.27 -6.38
N ALA A 210 12.19 -45.33 -6.12
CA ALA A 210 11.92 -45.86 -4.80
C ALA A 210 13.20 -46.44 -4.17
N GLY A 211 13.91 -45.62 -3.41
CA GLY A 211 15.01 -46.03 -2.54
C GLY A 211 15.35 -44.92 -1.54
N ASP A 212 15.12 -45.16 -0.25
CA ASP A 212 15.51 -44.33 0.90
C ASP A 212 14.87 -42.93 1.05
N GLN A 213 13.54 -42.82 1.01
CA GLN A 213 12.86 -41.66 1.58
C GLN A 213 12.40 -41.95 3.00
N GLU A 214 13.11 -41.40 4.00
CA GLU A 214 12.55 -41.21 5.34
C GLU A 214 11.18 -40.53 5.21
N PRO A 215 10.22 -40.81 6.11
CA PRO A 215 8.93 -40.13 6.08
C PRO A 215 9.14 -38.62 6.25
N GLU A 216 9.09 -37.87 5.16
CA GLU A 216 9.23 -36.41 5.17
C GLU A 216 8.20 -35.85 6.17
N ASN A 217 8.65 -35.05 7.14
CA ASN A 217 7.76 -34.37 8.08
C ASN A 217 6.66 -33.62 7.31
N SER A 218 5.43 -33.62 7.84
CA SER A 218 4.36 -32.82 7.24
C SER A 218 4.73 -31.34 7.28
N MET A 219 4.25 -30.56 6.31
CA MET A 219 4.45 -29.12 6.32
C MET A 219 3.84 -28.47 7.57
N GLU A 220 2.72 -29.02 8.06
CA GLU A 220 2.14 -28.65 9.36
C GLU A 220 3.18 -28.78 10.50
N ASN A 221 3.84 -29.93 10.63
CA ASN A 221 4.81 -30.17 11.69
C ASN A 221 6.05 -29.28 11.56
N LEU A 222 6.50 -28.98 10.34
CA LEU A 222 7.64 -28.10 10.11
C LEU A 222 7.34 -26.67 10.59
N PHE A 223 6.14 -26.15 10.31
CA PHE A 223 5.71 -24.85 10.84
C PHE A 223 5.60 -24.84 12.36
N LEU A 224 5.07 -25.91 12.97
CA LEU A 224 4.98 -26.02 14.43
C LEU A 224 6.37 -26.10 15.09
N ALA A 225 7.30 -26.87 14.52
CA ALA A 225 8.67 -26.93 15.01
C ALA A 225 9.38 -25.57 14.92
N THR A 226 9.15 -24.80 13.85
CA THR A 226 9.62 -23.41 13.76
C THR A 226 9.06 -22.55 14.89
N LEU A 227 7.79 -22.71 15.27
CA LEU A 227 7.18 -21.95 16.38
C LEU A 227 7.77 -22.33 17.73
N ASP A 228 7.98 -23.62 17.96
CA ASP A 228 8.60 -24.12 19.19
C ASP A 228 10.02 -23.55 19.36
N GLU A 229 10.78 -23.38 18.27
CA GLU A 229 12.11 -22.77 18.31
C GLU A 229 12.07 -21.28 18.71
N LEU A 230 11.03 -20.56 18.31
CA LEU A 230 10.87 -19.14 18.61
C LEU A 230 10.19 -18.91 19.98
N GLU A 231 9.72 -19.97 20.65
CA GLU A 231 9.08 -19.88 21.96
C GLU A 231 10.03 -19.26 23.01
N GLY A 232 9.47 -18.51 23.96
CA GLY A 232 10.23 -17.76 24.97
C GLY A 232 10.88 -16.46 24.45
N SER A 233 11.10 -16.32 23.14
CA SER A 233 11.70 -15.14 22.51
C SER A 233 10.68 -14.12 21.98
N MET A 234 9.40 -14.47 21.96
CA MET A 234 8.33 -13.66 21.33
C MET A 234 8.30 -12.20 21.81
N GLY A 235 8.51 -11.96 23.11
CA GLY A 235 8.41 -10.64 23.72
C GLY A 235 9.36 -9.60 23.12
N PHE A 236 10.55 -9.99 22.67
CA PHE A 236 11.48 -9.06 22.01
C PHE A 236 11.35 -9.10 20.48
N LEU A 237 10.99 -10.25 19.89
CA LEU A 237 10.84 -10.40 18.43
C LEU A 237 9.76 -9.48 17.85
N ILE A 238 8.70 -9.18 18.62
CA ILE A 238 7.65 -8.24 18.19
C ILE A 238 8.17 -6.81 17.95
N THR A 239 9.27 -6.42 18.60
CA THR A 239 9.90 -5.10 18.48
C THR A 239 11.20 -5.11 17.67
N ASP A 240 11.73 -6.29 17.32
CA ASP A 240 12.91 -6.39 16.46
C ASP A 240 12.62 -5.91 15.02
N ARG A 241 13.56 -5.15 14.46
CA ARG A 241 13.40 -4.49 13.15
C ARG A 241 13.28 -5.45 11.97
N PHE A 242 13.76 -6.69 12.10
CA PHE A 242 13.67 -7.71 11.06
C PHE A 242 12.66 -8.80 11.44
N ALA A 243 12.79 -9.36 12.64
CA ALA A 243 11.99 -10.50 13.07
C ALA A 243 10.50 -10.16 13.20
N SER A 244 10.14 -8.93 13.56
CA SER A 244 8.73 -8.53 13.62
C SER A 244 8.00 -8.72 12.29
N HIS A 245 8.68 -8.50 11.15
CA HIS A 245 8.11 -8.73 9.82
C HIS A 245 7.88 -10.21 9.56
N THR A 246 8.91 -11.02 9.81
CA THR A 246 8.87 -12.47 9.65
C THR A 246 7.82 -13.12 10.55
N LEU A 247 7.69 -12.65 11.80
CA LEU A 247 6.69 -13.10 12.76
C LEU A 247 5.27 -12.78 12.28
N ARG A 248 5.03 -11.57 11.75
CA ARG A 248 3.73 -11.21 11.14
C ARG A 248 3.40 -12.09 9.94
N VAL A 249 4.39 -12.44 9.10
CA VAL A 249 4.20 -13.40 8.00
C VAL A 249 3.79 -14.76 8.55
N LEU A 250 4.57 -15.30 9.49
CA LEU A 250 4.35 -16.62 10.06
C LEU A 250 2.94 -16.72 10.66
N ILE A 251 2.55 -15.76 11.49
CA ILE A 251 1.23 -15.71 12.12
C ILE A 251 0.11 -15.56 11.08
N LEU A 252 0.30 -14.75 10.03
CA LEU A 252 -0.69 -14.67 8.96
C LEU A 252 -0.84 -16.01 8.24
N VAL A 253 0.27 -16.70 7.96
CA VAL A 253 0.26 -18.04 7.33
C VAL A 253 -0.53 -19.03 8.18
N LEU A 254 -0.27 -19.07 9.49
CA LEU A 254 -0.95 -19.95 10.44
C LEU A 254 -2.44 -19.65 10.54
N SER A 255 -2.83 -18.37 10.46
CA SER A 255 -4.25 -17.97 10.52
C SER A 255 -5.08 -18.32 9.29
N GLY A 256 -4.45 -18.80 8.20
CA GLY A 256 -5.14 -19.12 6.94
C GLY A 256 -5.68 -17.90 6.18
N ARG A 257 -5.31 -16.68 6.57
CA ARG A 257 -5.81 -15.47 5.92
C ARG A 257 -5.17 -15.23 4.54
N PRO A 258 -5.82 -14.44 3.67
CA PRO A 258 -5.28 -14.12 2.35
C PRO A 258 -3.94 -13.37 2.45
N LEU A 259 -2.89 -13.97 1.89
CA LEU A 259 -1.52 -13.41 1.92
C LEU A 259 -1.36 -12.21 0.97
N GLY A 260 -2.32 -12.01 0.06
CA GLY A 260 -2.34 -10.95 -0.95
C GLY A 260 -3.17 -9.72 -0.59
N ASP A 261 -3.88 -9.71 0.54
CA ASP A 261 -4.75 -8.59 0.92
C ASP A 261 -3.95 -7.30 1.14
N VAL A 262 -4.49 -6.18 0.64
CA VAL A 262 -3.86 -4.86 0.76
C VAL A 262 -3.76 -4.45 2.23
N ALA A 263 -4.74 -4.82 3.06
CA ALA A 263 -4.73 -4.54 4.50
C ALA A 263 -3.54 -5.22 5.21
N PHE A 264 -3.24 -6.47 4.84
CA PHE A 264 -2.11 -7.22 5.41
C PHE A 264 -0.77 -6.88 4.75
N LYS A 265 -0.75 -6.46 3.48
CA LYS A 265 0.49 -6.05 2.79
C LYS A 265 1.20 -4.89 3.48
N THR A 266 0.46 -3.89 3.96
CA THR A 266 1.04 -2.76 4.72
C THR A 266 1.51 -3.17 6.11
N LEU A 267 0.90 -4.21 6.70
CA LEU A 267 1.31 -4.77 7.98
C LEU A 267 2.49 -5.74 7.84
N ILE A 268 2.69 -6.39 6.70
CA ILE A 268 3.67 -7.46 6.56
C ILE A 268 5.00 -6.97 5.96
N LYS A 269 4.96 -6.13 4.93
CA LYS A 269 6.17 -5.79 4.18
C LYS A 269 6.76 -4.45 4.62
N SER A 270 8.09 -4.43 4.79
CA SER A 270 8.82 -3.17 4.88
C SER A 270 8.60 -2.34 3.62
N LYS A 271 8.34 -1.04 3.78
CA LYS A 271 8.21 -0.10 2.65
C LYS A 271 9.48 -0.01 1.79
N LYS A 272 10.63 -0.41 2.34
CA LYS A 272 11.94 -0.40 1.67
C LYS A 272 12.30 -1.74 1.00
N LYS A 273 11.44 -2.77 1.07
CA LYS A 273 11.74 -4.09 0.51
C LYS A 273 11.69 -4.06 -1.02
N GLU A 274 12.79 -4.44 -1.65
CA GLU A 274 12.87 -4.72 -3.09
C GLU A 274 12.03 -5.96 -3.43
N LYS A 275 11.26 -5.91 -4.52
CA LYS A 275 10.42 -7.04 -4.93
C LYS A 275 11.23 -8.04 -5.75
N VAL A 276 11.75 -9.08 -5.09
CA VAL A 276 12.37 -10.22 -5.78
C VAL A 276 11.28 -11.01 -6.51
N SER A 277 11.39 -11.09 -7.84
CA SER A 277 10.47 -11.86 -8.69
C SER A 277 11.25 -12.74 -9.67
N VAL A 278 10.62 -13.83 -10.09
CA VAL A 278 11.22 -14.78 -11.04
C VAL A 278 10.13 -15.34 -11.95
N ALA A 279 10.44 -15.51 -13.24
CA ALA A 279 9.47 -16.00 -14.22
C ALA A 279 8.93 -17.38 -13.82
N GLY A 280 7.62 -17.57 -13.89
CA GLY A 280 6.96 -18.81 -13.47
C GLY A 280 6.51 -18.86 -12.01
N SER A 281 6.93 -17.92 -11.14
CA SER A 281 6.44 -17.89 -9.75
C SER A 281 4.98 -17.46 -9.59
N ALA A 282 4.42 -16.77 -10.59
CA ALA A 282 3.04 -16.26 -10.57
C ALA A 282 1.97 -17.36 -10.56
N ALA A 283 2.20 -18.49 -11.25
CA ALA A 283 1.26 -19.63 -11.25
C ALA A 283 1.18 -20.32 -9.88
N ILE A 284 2.27 -20.29 -9.12
CA ILE A 284 2.37 -20.85 -7.76
C ILE A 284 1.69 -19.92 -6.73
N ASP A 285 1.56 -18.63 -7.03
CA ASP A 285 0.88 -17.64 -6.17
C ASP A 285 -0.65 -17.77 -6.17
N GLU A 286 -1.27 -18.30 -7.23
CA GLU A 286 -2.74 -18.42 -7.32
C GLU A 286 -3.34 -19.26 -6.19
N GLN A 287 -2.64 -20.31 -5.76
CA GLN A 287 -3.07 -21.19 -4.67
C GLN A 287 -3.15 -20.49 -3.30
N ASN A 288 -2.46 -19.34 -3.16
CA ASN A 288 -2.45 -18.53 -1.96
C ASN A 288 -3.38 -17.30 -2.05
N GLN A 289 -4.16 -17.17 -3.13
CA GLN A 289 -5.12 -16.09 -3.31
C GLN A 289 -6.45 -16.42 -2.64
N GLY A 290 -6.60 -16.02 -1.37
CA GLY A 290 -7.85 -16.11 -0.63
C GLY A 290 -7.70 -16.72 0.75
N LEU A 291 -8.85 -17.00 1.38
CA LEU A 291 -8.90 -17.72 2.66
C LEU A 291 -8.49 -19.17 2.43
N ARG A 292 -7.48 -19.63 3.18
CA ARG A 292 -6.92 -20.97 3.13
C ARG A 292 -7.44 -21.80 4.31
N ALA A 293 -7.77 -23.06 4.05
CA ALA A 293 -8.02 -24.01 5.11
C ALA A 293 -6.69 -24.36 5.80
N VAL A 294 -6.68 -24.29 7.13
CA VAL A 294 -5.51 -24.59 7.96
C VAL A 294 -5.88 -25.61 9.05
N PRO A 295 -4.93 -26.45 9.50
CA PRO A 295 -5.14 -27.38 10.60
C PRO A 295 -5.55 -26.68 11.91
N SER A 296 -6.26 -27.40 12.77
CA SER A 296 -6.68 -26.85 14.08
C SER A 296 -5.50 -26.52 14.99
N SER A 297 -4.39 -27.26 14.87
CA SER A 297 -3.13 -27.02 15.57
C SER A 297 -2.58 -25.60 15.32
N PHE A 298 -2.70 -25.07 14.11
CA PHE A 298 -2.27 -23.71 13.77
C PHE A 298 -3.10 -22.65 14.50
N THR A 299 -4.41 -22.88 14.63
CA THR A 299 -5.28 -21.96 15.38
C THR A 299 -4.90 -21.96 16.86
N VAL A 300 -4.65 -23.14 17.43
CA VAL A 300 -4.17 -23.27 18.82
C VAL A 300 -2.83 -22.57 19.01
N ALA A 301 -1.89 -22.76 18.09
CA ALA A 301 -0.57 -22.14 18.15
C ALA A 301 -0.64 -20.61 18.08
N VAL A 302 -1.45 -20.03 17.17
CA VAL A 302 -1.66 -18.58 17.08
C VAL A 302 -2.24 -18.02 18.38
N THR A 303 -3.26 -18.66 18.95
CA THR A 303 -3.85 -18.23 20.22
C THR A 303 -2.83 -18.30 21.36
N LYS A 304 -2.02 -19.37 21.43
CA LYS A 304 -0.94 -19.51 22.41
C LYS A 304 0.09 -18.39 22.26
N ILE A 305 0.57 -18.10 21.05
CA ILE A 305 1.57 -17.06 20.79
C ILE A 305 1.04 -15.68 21.21
N ILE A 306 -0.18 -15.33 20.83
CA ILE A 306 -0.77 -14.03 21.19
C ILE A 306 -0.84 -13.91 22.72
N ARG A 307 -1.30 -14.96 23.39
CA ARG A 307 -1.41 -14.99 24.85
C ARG A 307 -0.05 -14.90 25.53
N ASP A 308 0.90 -15.75 25.15
CA ASP A 308 2.22 -15.81 25.78
C ASP A 308 2.99 -14.49 25.56
N SER A 309 2.84 -13.86 24.39
CA SER A 309 3.48 -12.57 24.06
C SER A 309 2.88 -11.36 24.80
N THR A 310 1.62 -11.44 25.24
CA THR A 310 0.90 -10.30 25.85
C THR A 310 0.70 -10.47 27.35
N SER A 311 0.67 -11.71 27.86
CA SER A 311 0.46 -12.01 29.28
C SER A 311 1.56 -11.48 30.20
N THR A 312 2.77 -11.27 29.69
CA THR A 312 3.90 -10.70 30.43
C THR A 312 3.91 -9.17 30.42
N MET A 313 3.03 -8.54 29.63
CA MET A 313 2.97 -7.08 29.49
C MET A 313 1.98 -6.48 30.48
N ASP A 314 2.44 -5.51 31.27
CA ASP A 314 1.55 -4.67 32.05
C ASP A 314 0.87 -3.62 31.16
N ALA A 315 -0.14 -2.91 31.70
CA ALA A 315 -0.87 -1.88 30.97
C ALA A 315 0.06 -0.79 30.42
N THR A 316 1.14 -0.46 31.13
CA THR A 316 2.14 0.51 30.68
C THR A 316 2.89 0.02 29.45
N SER A 317 3.39 -1.21 29.49
CA SER A 317 4.12 -1.84 28.37
C SER A 317 3.25 -1.95 27.12
N LEU A 318 1.97 -2.32 27.26
CA LEU A 318 1.03 -2.36 26.14
C LEU A 318 0.77 -0.96 25.54
N ARG A 319 0.71 0.09 26.36
CA ARG A 319 0.58 1.48 25.88
C ARG A 319 1.82 1.94 25.11
N VAL A 320 3.01 1.60 25.59
CA VAL A 320 4.27 1.89 24.85
C VAL A 320 4.28 1.13 23.53
N LEU A 321 3.91 -0.15 23.54
CA LEU A 321 3.85 -0.98 22.32
C LEU A 321 2.82 -0.43 21.32
N ALA A 322 1.70 0.10 21.80
CA ALA A 322 0.67 0.71 20.99
C ALA A 322 1.16 1.95 20.21
N ALA A 323 2.18 2.67 20.68
CA ALA A 323 2.80 3.78 19.95
C ALA A 323 4.12 3.40 19.25
N HIS A 324 4.61 2.18 19.43
CA HIS A 324 5.91 1.76 18.92
C HIS A 324 5.87 1.45 17.41
N PRO A 325 6.72 2.05 16.55
CA PRO A 325 6.60 1.93 15.08
C PRO A 325 6.77 0.49 14.54
N ILE A 326 7.57 -0.32 15.23
CA ILE A 326 7.80 -1.74 14.86
C ILE A 326 6.77 -2.69 15.51
N GLY A 327 6.52 -2.55 16.82
CA GLY A 327 5.61 -3.41 17.56
C GLY A 327 4.11 -3.15 17.32
N ASN A 328 3.70 -1.91 17.08
CA ASN A 328 2.28 -1.58 16.85
C ASN A 328 1.65 -2.37 15.69
N PRO A 329 2.28 -2.53 14.51
CA PRO A 329 1.77 -3.42 13.46
C PRO A 329 1.55 -4.88 13.90
N THR A 330 2.45 -5.42 14.72
CA THR A 330 2.31 -6.78 15.25
C THR A 330 1.17 -6.85 16.25
N LEU A 331 1.05 -5.85 17.13
CA LEU A 331 -0.05 -5.71 18.07
C LEU A 331 -1.41 -5.58 17.37
N GLN A 332 -1.49 -4.84 16.26
CA GLN A 332 -2.69 -4.77 15.43
C GLN A 332 -3.09 -6.14 14.87
N LEU A 333 -2.11 -6.90 14.35
CA LEU A 333 -2.36 -8.26 13.84
C LEU A 333 -2.83 -9.20 14.96
N PHE A 334 -2.20 -9.15 16.13
CA PHE A 334 -2.60 -9.96 17.29
C PHE A 334 -4.03 -9.64 17.71
N LEU A 335 -4.36 -8.36 17.84
CA LEU A 335 -5.71 -7.93 18.22
C LEU A 335 -6.76 -8.38 17.19
N GLU A 336 -6.48 -8.21 15.90
CA GLU A 336 -7.41 -8.63 14.86
C GLU A 336 -7.63 -10.16 14.89
N LEU A 337 -6.57 -10.93 15.08
CA LEU A 337 -6.65 -12.39 15.16
C LEU A 337 -7.37 -12.85 16.41
N ASP A 338 -7.01 -12.34 17.59
CA ASP A 338 -7.66 -12.63 18.87
C ASP A 338 -9.18 -12.39 18.79
N LEU A 339 -9.60 -11.24 18.23
CA LEU A 339 -11.01 -10.91 18.04
C LEU A 339 -11.73 -11.81 17.03
N SER A 340 -11.00 -12.34 16.04
CA SER A 340 -11.59 -13.18 14.99
C SER A 340 -11.68 -14.67 15.36
N LEU A 341 -10.70 -15.18 16.12
CA LEU A 341 -10.57 -16.58 16.51
C LEU A 341 -11.33 -16.87 17.82
N ASN A 342 -11.27 -15.96 18.81
CA ASN A 342 -11.83 -16.18 20.14
C ASN A 342 -13.24 -15.58 20.30
N LYS A 343 -14.17 -15.91 19.39
CA LYS A 343 -15.55 -15.36 19.43
C LYS A 343 -16.37 -15.84 20.64
N SER A 344 -16.01 -16.99 21.22
CA SER A 344 -16.72 -17.63 22.33
C SER A 344 -16.23 -17.23 23.73
N GLU A 345 -15.00 -16.72 23.87
CA GLU A 345 -14.32 -16.51 25.17
C GLU A 345 -14.18 -15.04 25.59
N GLN A 346 -14.97 -14.15 24.99
CA GLN A 346 -14.86 -12.69 25.20
C GLN A 346 -15.57 -12.22 26.48
N LYS A 347 -15.14 -12.71 27.65
CA LYS A 347 -15.60 -12.16 28.95
C LYS A 347 -14.51 -11.26 29.54
N ALA A 348 -14.89 -10.03 29.87
CA ALA A 348 -13.99 -9.04 30.49
C ALA A 348 -13.47 -9.50 31.87
N ASP A 349 -14.25 -10.33 32.57
CA ASP A 349 -13.96 -10.81 33.94
C ASP A 349 -13.22 -12.17 33.97
N ALA A 350 -12.59 -12.58 32.87
CA ALA A 350 -11.79 -13.82 32.86
C ALA A 350 -10.49 -13.63 33.67
N GLU A 351 -10.02 -14.69 34.34
CA GLU A 351 -8.73 -14.69 35.05
C GLU A 351 -7.56 -14.29 34.14
N GLN A 352 -7.67 -14.58 32.84
CA GLN A 352 -6.78 -14.09 31.80
C GLN A 352 -7.60 -13.32 30.75
N PRO A 353 -7.63 -11.97 30.82
CA PRO A 353 -8.39 -11.17 29.87
C PRO A 353 -7.77 -11.26 28.47
N THR A 354 -8.62 -11.23 27.45
CA THR A 354 -8.18 -11.15 26.04
C THR A 354 -7.44 -9.85 25.77
N LEU A 355 -6.68 -9.78 24.68
CA LEU A 355 -5.85 -8.61 24.37
C LEU A 355 -6.68 -7.31 24.27
N LEU A 356 -7.92 -7.40 23.77
CA LEU A 356 -8.84 -6.27 23.75
C LEU A 356 -9.10 -5.71 25.16
N PHE A 357 -9.35 -6.59 26.14
CA PHE A 357 -9.67 -6.17 27.51
C PHE A 357 -8.43 -5.82 28.34
N GLN A 358 -7.25 -6.30 27.95
CA GLN A 358 -5.98 -5.77 28.46
C GLN A 358 -5.75 -4.33 27.98
N LEU A 359 -6.08 -4.04 26.71
CA LEU A 359 -5.98 -2.68 26.14
C LEU A 359 -7.11 -1.75 26.64
N LEU A 360 -8.30 -2.29 26.89
CA LEU A 360 -9.48 -1.55 27.37
C LEU A 360 -10.04 -2.16 28.67
N PRO A 361 -9.33 -2.03 29.81
CA PRO A 361 -9.78 -2.60 31.08
C PRO A 361 -11.19 -2.13 31.47
N GLY A 362 -12.04 -3.05 31.93
CA GLY A 362 -13.40 -2.74 32.37
C GLY A 362 -14.39 -2.36 31.25
N ALA A 363 -14.00 -2.47 29.98
CA ALA A 363 -14.91 -2.18 28.87
C ALA A 363 -16.06 -3.22 28.82
N PRO A 364 -17.29 -2.81 28.44
CA PRO A 364 -17.65 -1.50 27.91
C PRO A 364 -17.96 -0.43 28.97
N GLN A 365 -18.07 -0.78 30.25
CA GLN A 365 -18.55 0.14 31.29
C GLN A 365 -17.57 1.28 31.57
N SER A 366 -16.27 0.97 31.62
CA SER A 366 -15.21 1.97 31.80
C SER A 366 -15.22 3.06 30.71
N LEU A 367 -15.67 2.74 29.50
CA LEU A 367 -15.76 3.70 28.38
C LEU A 367 -16.89 4.75 28.54
N TYR A 368 -17.70 4.66 29.59
CA TYR A 368 -18.63 5.73 29.98
C TYR A 368 -18.03 6.69 31.01
N GLU A 369 -16.87 6.36 31.57
CA GLU A 369 -16.19 7.12 32.61
C GLU A 369 -14.99 7.84 31.99
N GLU A 370 -14.98 9.18 32.03
CA GLU A 370 -13.92 9.98 31.39
C GLU A 370 -12.53 9.74 32.00
N ALA A 371 -12.49 9.46 33.31
CA ALA A 371 -11.26 9.22 34.05
C ALA A 371 -10.82 7.74 34.08
N SER A 372 -11.48 6.86 33.34
CA SER A 372 -11.07 5.46 33.29
C SER A 372 -9.83 5.28 32.42
N GLU A 373 -9.00 4.30 32.77
CA GLU A 373 -7.80 3.97 32.00
C GLU A 373 -8.09 3.64 30.52
N ALA A 374 -9.22 2.99 30.25
CA ALA A 374 -9.64 2.66 28.88
C ALA A 374 -9.98 3.93 28.07
N THR A 375 -10.68 4.88 28.68
CA THR A 375 -11.03 6.16 28.02
C THR A 375 -9.79 7.02 27.81
N GLU A 376 -8.91 7.12 28.80
CA GLU A 376 -7.64 7.84 28.69
C GLU A 376 -6.74 7.25 27.60
N PHE A 377 -6.62 5.92 27.54
CA PHE A 377 -5.86 5.23 26.51
C PHE A 377 -6.38 5.57 25.11
N VAL A 378 -7.69 5.44 24.89
CA VAL A 378 -8.30 5.75 23.59
C VAL A 378 -8.08 7.21 23.22
N ASN A 379 -8.31 8.14 24.14
CA ASN A 379 -8.13 9.58 23.89
C ASN A 379 -6.68 9.95 23.59
N GLY A 380 -5.71 9.32 24.25
CA GLY A 380 -4.28 9.51 23.97
C GLY A 380 -3.88 8.97 22.59
N MET A 381 -4.34 7.76 22.24
CA MET A 381 -3.95 7.10 20.99
C MET A 381 -4.67 7.64 19.75
N ILE A 382 -5.87 8.22 19.86
CA ILE A 382 -6.62 8.75 18.71
C ILE A 382 -5.83 9.81 17.93
N TYR A 383 -5.01 10.60 18.62
CA TYR A 383 -4.19 11.66 18.02
C TYR A 383 -2.73 11.25 17.80
N ASP A 384 -2.33 10.06 18.26
CA ASP A 384 -0.98 9.55 18.05
C ASP A 384 -0.82 9.00 16.62
N GLN A 385 0.30 9.36 15.96
CA GLN A 385 0.55 9.02 14.56
C GLN A 385 0.60 7.50 14.30
N ILE A 386 1.02 6.72 15.30
CA ILE A 386 1.16 5.27 15.23
C ILE A 386 -0.02 4.60 15.95
N GLY A 387 -0.32 5.04 17.17
CA GLY A 387 -1.39 4.54 18.03
C GLY A 387 -2.78 4.65 17.41
N SER A 388 -3.03 5.68 16.60
CA SER A 388 -4.32 5.83 15.91
C SER A 388 -4.64 4.64 14.98
N ARG A 389 -3.62 3.96 14.43
CA ARG A 389 -3.81 2.74 13.63
C ARG A 389 -4.34 1.57 14.47
N LEU A 390 -3.90 1.45 15.72
CA LEU A 390 -4.47 0.46 16.65
C LEU A 390 -5.92 0.80 16.98
N ILE A 391 -6.24 2.10 17.16
CA ILE A 391 -7.62 2.54 17.37
C ILE A 391 -8.50 2.22 16.14
N GLU A 392 -7.99 2.40 14.92
CA GLU A 392 -8.68 1.95 13.71
C GLU A 392 -9.03 0.45 13.75
N THR A 393 -8.08 -0.41 14.18
CA THR A 393 -8.28 -1.85 14.33
C THR A 393 -9.33 -2.16 15.40
N ILE A 394 -9.25 -1.53 16.58
CA ILE A 394 -10.26 -1.66 17.65
C ILE A 394 -11.65 -1.29 17.11
N ILE A 395 -11.80 -0.14 16.46
CA ILE A 395 -13.10 0.30 15.93
C ILE A 395 -13.63 -0.67 14.88
N THR A 396 -12.75 -1.23 14.05
CA THR A 396 -13.15 -2.13 12.95
C THR A 396 -13.63 -3.48 13.49
N HIS A 397 -12.93 -4.04 14.49
CA HIS A 397 -13.09 -5.44 14.88
C HIS A 397 -13.70 -5.67 16.27
N ALA A 398 -13.71 -4.69 17.17
CA ALA A 398 -14.18 -4.90 18.55
C ALA A 398 -15.66 -5.34 18.59
N PRO A 399 -16.11 -6.05 19.63
CA PRO A 399 -17.50 -6.48 19.77
C PRO A 399 -18.47 -5.31 19.77
N GLY A 400 -19.71 -5.55 19.29
CA GLY A 400 -20.72 -4.48 19.12
C GLY A 400 -21.00 -3.69 20.40
N LYS A 401 -20.95 -4.32 21.58
CA LYS A 401 -21.12 -3.64 22.87
C LYS A 401 -19.99 -2.65 23.17
N VAL A 402 -18.74 -3.03 22.92
CA VAL A 402 -17.57 -2.16 23.10
C VAL A 402 -17.59 -1.01 22.11
N PHE A 403 -17.84 -1.30 20.83
CA PHE A 403 -17.97 -0.25 19.82
C PHE A 403 -19.10 0.73 20.11
N LYS A 404 -20.24 0.24 20.61
CA LYS A 404 -21.35 1.13 20.99
C LYS A 404 -20.93 2.13 22.06
N ALA A 405 -20.21 1.69 23.09
CA ALA A 405 -19.69 2.58 24.14
C ALA A 405 -18.65 3.56 23.58
N LEU A 406 -17.68 3.08 22.78
CA LEU A 406 -16.70 3.94 22.08
C LEU A 406 -17.40 5.03 21.26
N ASN A 407 -18.38 4.64 20.45
CA ASN A 407 -19.06 5.57 19.56
C ASN A 407 -19.91 6.58 20.32
N GLN A 408 -20.67 6.15 21.33
CA GLN A 408 -21.60 7.01 22.05
C GLN A 408 -20.90 8.03 22.95
N ASN A 409 -19.77 7.66 23.58
CA ASN A 409 -19.14 8.51 24.58
C ASN A 409 -17.90 9.25 24.04
N ILE A 410 -17.18 8.67 23.08
CA ILE A 410 -15.91 9.22 22.60
C ILE A 410 -16.08 9.83 21.21
N PHE A 411 -16.47 9.02 20.21
CA PHE A 411 -16.39 9.46 18.81
C PHE A 411 -17.54 10.37 18.35
N LEU A 412 -18.79 9.90 18.40
CA LEU A 412 -19.94 10.62 17.85
C LEU A 412 -20.19 12.00 18.47
N PRO A 413 -19.98 12.23 19.80
CA PRO A 413 -20.16 13.54 20.40
C PRO A 413 -19.30 14.64 19.77
N ARG A 414 -18.08 14.29 19.34
CA ARG A 414 -17.07 15.23 18.82
C ARG A 414 -16.55 14.87 17.43
N ILE A 415 -17.33 14.11 16.65
CA ILE A 415 -16.90 13.55 15.35
C ILE A 415 -16.38 14.62 14.37
N GLN A 416 -16.98 15.80 14.38
CA GLN A 416 -16.57 16.97 13.59
C GLN A 416 -15.16 17.49 13.96
N GLY A 417 -14.70 17.26 15.19
CA GLY A 417 -13.33 17.54 15.61
C GLY A 417 -12.36 16.53 15.00
N TYR A 418 -12.65 15.24 15.13
CA TYR A 418 -11.78 14.15 14.66
C TYR A 418 -11.58 14.19 13.15
N VAL A 419 -12.65 14.37 12.36
CA VAL A 419 -12.54 14.37 10.88
C VAL A 419 -11.69 15.51 10.30
N ARG A 420 -11.46 16.59 11.06
CA ARG A 420 -10.67 17.75 10.61
C ARG A 420 -9.16 17.59 10.88
N ASN A 421 -8.80 16.83 11.90
CA ASN A 421 -7.42 16.56 12.26
C ASN A 421 -6.81 15.51 11.30
N ASP A 422 -5.49 15.52 11.13
CA ASP A 422 -4.72 14.67 10.20
C ASP A 422 -4.51 13.24 10.66
N VAL A 423 -4.68 12.97 11.95
CA VAL A 423 -4.48 11.65 12.54
C VAL A 423 -5.81 11.01 12.86
N SER A 424 -6.59 11.67 13.71
CA SER A 424 -7.87 11.17 14.20
C SER A 424 -8.96 11.06 13.12
N CYS A 425 -8.74 11.62 11.93
CA CYS A 425 -9.66 11.41 10.81
C CYS A 425 -9.71 9.95 10.35
N TYR A 426 -8.62 9.18 10.51
CA TYR A 426 -8.60 7.77 10.10
C TYR A 426 -9.44 6.87 11.03
N PRO A 427 -9.29 6.93 12.37
CA PRO A 427 -10.27 6.35 13.30
C PRO A 427 -11.71 6.79 13.02
N ALA A 428 -11.94 8.09 12.78
CA ALA A 428 -13.27 8.60 12.47
C ALA A 428 -13.86 8.00 11.18
N ILE A 429 -13.06 7.77 10.14
CA ILE A 429 -13.48 7.04 8.93
C ILE A 429 -13.94 5.62 9.28
N LYS A 430 -13.24 4.91 10.17
CA LYS A 430 -13.67 3.57 10.62
C LYS A 430 -15.00 3.62 11.38
N VAL A 431 -15.22 4.64 12.20
CA VAL A 431 -16.51 4.88 12.86
C VAL A 431 -17.61 5.09 11.84
N LEU A 432 -17.43 5.99 10.88
CA LEU A 432 -18.41 6.30 9.83
C LEU A 432 -18.80 5.07 9.00
N ASN A 433 -17.86 4.15 8.77
CA ASN A 433 -18.13 2.90 8.08
C ASN A 433 -19.03 1.96 8.90
N ARG A 434 -18.94 2.00 10.23
CA ARG A 434 -19.58 1.04 11.14
C ARG A 434 -20.92 1.51 11.72
N ILE A 435 -21.15 2.81 11.87
CA ILE A 435 -22.37 3.36 12.49
C ILE A 435 -23.66 3.03 11.71
N GLY A 436 -24.78 3.07 12.44
CA GLY A 436 -26.13 2.89 11.91
C GLY A 436 -26.65 4.12 11.15
N LYS A 437 -27.85 4.01 10.58
CA LYS A 437 -28.48 5.08 9.79
C LYS A 437 -28.68 6.36 10.61
N ASP A 438 -29.27 6.25 11.80
CA ASP A 438 -29.61 7.43 12.63
C ASP A 438 -28.36 8.14 13.15
N GLN A 439 -27.35 7.38 13.56
CA GLN A 439 -26.05 7.91 13.97
C GLN A 439 -25.29 8.57 12.82
N LEU A 440 -25.45 8.07 11.59
CA LEU A 440 -24.87 8.68 10.39
C LEU A 440 -25.54 10.03 10.08
N VAL A 441 -26.86 10.12 10.22
CA VAL A 441 -27.59 11.40 10.10
C VAL A 441 -27.07 12.41 11.14
N GLU A 442 -26.91 12.00 12.40
CA GLU A 442 -26.34 12.85 13.44
C GLU A 442 -24.90 13.28 13.11
N ALA A 443 -24.07 12.35 12.63
CA ALA A 443 -22.70 12.65 12.23
C ALA A 443 -22.66 13.67 11.08
N VAL A 444 -23.51 13.52 10.04
CA VAL A 444 -23.59 14.48 8.93
C VAL A 444 -24.09 15.84 9.42
N ALA A 445 -25.06 15.90 10.33
CA ALA A 445 -25.52 17.16 10.90
C ALA A 445 -24.39 17.94 11.59
N LYS A 446 -23.49 17.23 12.31
CA LYS A 446 -22.31 17.84 12.96
C LYS A 446 -21.19 18.18 11.99
N ILE A 447 -20.93 17.33 11.00
CA ILE A 447 -19.80 17.48 10.06
C ILE A 447 -20.12 18.46 8.94
N GLY A 448 -21.36 18.50 8.45
CA GLY A 448 -21.81 19.29 7.30
C GLY A 448 -21.32 20.75 7.30
N PRO A 449 -21.48 21.51 8.41
CA PRO A 449 -20.98 22.89 8.50
C PRO A 449 -19.46 23.05 8.35
N THR A 450 -18.69 21.97 8.57
CA THR A 450 -17.23 21.96 8.47
C THR A 450 -16.69 21.44 7.14
N VAL A 451 -17.55 21.03 6.21
CA VAL A 451 -17.13 20.47 4.91
C VAL A 451 -16.21 21.41 4.12
N PRO A 452 -16.43 22.74 4.05
CA PRO A 452 -15.47 23.63 3.39
C PRO A 452 -14.06 23.56 3.98
N GLN A 453 -13.95 23.39 5.31
CA GLN A 453 -12.68 23.21 6.00
C GLN A 453 -12.05 21.84 5.70
N LEU A 454 -12.87 20.80 5.48
CA LEU A 454 -12.38 19.49 5.05
C LEU A 454 -11.79 19.54 3.64
N VAL A 455 -12.38 20.33 2.75
CA VAL A 455 -11.83 20.58 1.40
C VAL A 455 -10.49 21.31 1.50
N SER A 456 -10.43 22.42 2.24
CA SER A 456 -9.18 23.19 2.37
C SER A 456 -8.04 22.42 3.05
N LYS A 457 -8.36 21.39 3.85
CA LYS A 457 -7.40 20.49 4.49
C LYS A 457 -7.18 19.17 3.73
N ASN A 458 -7.66 19.05 2.49
CA ASN A 458 -7.52 17.87 1.65
C ASN A 458 -8.04 16.56 2.30
N ARG A 459 -9.08 16.63 3.14
CA ARG A 459 -9.69 15.47 3.84
C ARG A 459 -10.67 14.72 2.95
N TYR A 460 -10.29 14.47 1.69
CA TYR A 460 -11.17 13.90 0.67
C TYR A 460 -11.62 12.47 0.99
N ASN A 461 -10.82 11.68 1.70
CA ASN A 461 -11.21 10.33 2.14
C ASN A 461 -12.36 10.33 3.17
N VAL A 462 -12.44 11.36 4.02
CA VAL A 462 -13.59 11.53 4.93
C VAL A 462 -14.85 11.80 4.11
N LEU A 463 -14.77 12.76 3.18
CA LEU A 463 -15.90 13.14 2.33
C LEU A 463 -16.37 11.96 1.48
N LYS A 464 -15.43 11.22 0.88
CA LYS A 464 -15.72 9.99 0.12
C LYS A 464 -16.50 8.99 0.98
N THR A 465 -16.00 8.71 2.19
CA THR A 465 -16.68 7.81 3.13
C THR A 465 -18.09 8.30 3.44
N LEU A 466 -18.28 9.59 3.76
CA LEU A 466 -19.61 10.14 4.04
C LEU A 466 -20.58 9.94 2.88
N PHE A 467 -20.15 10.24 1.65
CA PHE A 467 -20.99 10.05 0.46
C PHE A 467 -21.33 8.58 0.22
N GLU A 468 -20.35 7.67 0.30
CA GLU A 468 -20.59 6.22 0.16
C GLU A 468 -21.58 5.71 1.18
N ARG A 469 -21.40 6.09 2.45
CA ARG A 469 -22.26 5.63 3.54
C ARG A 469 -23.66 6.23 3.48
N CYS A 470 -23.79 7.51 3.11
CA CYS A 470 -25.11 8.13 2.93
C CYS A 470 -25.85 7.50 1.74
N ALA A 471 -25.16 7.26 0.63
CA ALA A 471 -25.74 6.60 -0.55
C ALA A 471 -26.20 5.17 -0.22
N ALA A 472 -25.35 4.38 0.44
CA ALA A 472 -25.68 3.02 0.86
C ALA A 472 -26.88 2.93 1.83
N ARG A 473 -27.27 4.04 2.48
CA ARG A 473 -28.41 4.12 3.41
C ARG A 473 -29.60 4.91 2.87
N GLY A 474 -29.55 5.38 1.63
CA GLY A 474 -30.61 6.17 1.00
C GLY A 474 -30.84 7.54 1.65
N LEU A 475 -29.78 8.18 2.16
CA LEU A 475 -29.82 9.46 2.88
C LEU A 475 -29.67 10.63 1.90
N THR A 476 -30.72 10.92 1.14
CA THR A 476 -30.69 11.90 0.05
C THR A 476 -30.53 13.35 0.53
N GLU A 477 -31.12 13.73 1.66
CA GLU A 477 -31.01 15.10 2.18
C GLU A 477 -29.61 15.37 2.75
N GLU A 478 -29.02 14.38 3.41
CA GLU A 478 -27.65 14.42 3.90
C GLU A 478 -26.65 14.53 2.74
N ILE A 479 -26.87 13.79 1.65
CA ILE A 479 -26.07 13.91 0.41
C ILE A 479 -26.17 15.34 -0.16
N LYS A 480 -27.36 15.95 -0.18
CA LYS A 480 -27.53 17.34 -0.64
C LYS A 480 -26.78 18.33 0.26
N GLN A 481 -26.86 18.15 1.58
CA GLN A 481 -26.14 18.97 2.55
C GLN A 481 -24.61 18.86 2.34
N LEU A 482 -24.09 17.65 2.18
CA LEU A 482 -22.67 17.41 1.92
C LEU A 482 -22.24 18.00 0.58
N MET A 483 -23.04 17.86 -0.48
CA MET A 483 -22.76 18.46 -1.80
C MET A 483 -22.74 19.98 -1.74
N LYS A 484 -23.64 20.59 -0.96
CA LYS A 484 -23.64 22.05 -0.75
C LYS A 484 -22.33 22.50 -0.12
N GLY A 485 -21.93 21.88 0.99
CA GLY A 485 -20.67 22.21 1.66
C GLY A 485 -19.43 21.92 0.80
N LEU A 486 -19.46 20.86 -0.03
CA LEU A 486 -18.39 20.53 -0.95
C LEU A 486 -18.20 21.63 -2.01
N ARG A 487 -19.30 22.10 -2.60
CA ARG A 487 -19.27 23.21 -3.57
C ARG A 487 -18.80 24.51 -2.92
N GLU A 488 -19.30 24.83 -1.73
CA GLU A 488 -18.82 25.99 -0.95
C GLU A 488 -17.30 25.92 -0.67
N GLY A 489 -16.77 24.72 -0.40
CA GLY A 489 -15.34 24.50 -0.18
C GLY A 489 -14.48 24.57 -1.44
N CYS A 490 -15.01 24.21 -2.60
CA CYS A 490 -14.27 24.23 -3.87
C CYS A 490 -14.34 25.58 -4.59
N GLY A 491 -15.51 26.22 -4.60
CA GLY A 491 -15.75 27.47 -5.34
C GLY A 491 -17.14 27.56 -5.96
N SER A 492 -17.51 28.76 -6.40
CA SER A 492 -18.86 29.04 -6.93
C SER A 492 -19.04 28.62 -8.39
N ASN A 493 -17.96 28.47 -9.15
CA ASN A 493 -18.05 28.08 -10.56
C ASN A 493 -18.11 26.56 -10.70
N PRO A 494 -18.81 26.03 -11.73
CA PRO A 494 -18.85 24.59 -11.97
C PRO A 494 -17.45 23.96 -12.08
N VAL A 495 -16.51 24.65 -12.73
CA VAL A 495 -15.14 24.16 -12.96
C VAL A 495 -14.34 23.95 -11.67
N ASP A 496 -14.65 24.72 -10.62
CA ASP A 496 -13.90 24.76 -9.36
C ASP A 496 -13.91 23.41 -8.63
N LEU A 497 -14.97 22.61 -8.82
CA LEU A 497 -15.10 21.30 -8.20
C LEU A 497 -13.98 20.34 -8.66
N VAL A 498 -13.79 20.17 -9.96
CA VAL A 498 -12.74 19.28 -10.49
C VAL A 498 -11.36 19.92 -10.36
N THR A 499 -11.22 21.23 -10.59
CA THR A 499 -9.90 21.88 -10.50
C THR A 499 -9.34 21.90 -9.09
N THR A 500 -10.18 22.09 -8.07
CA THR A 500 -9.76 22.05 -6.67
C THR A 500 -9.44 20.62 -6.22
N LEU A 501 -10.34 19.66 -6.46
CA LEU A 501 -10.15 18.30 -5.97
C LEU A 501 -9.02 17.54 -6.70
N CYS A 502 -8.78 17.85 -7.97
CA CYS A 502 -7.68 17.25 -8.74
C CYS A 502 -6.42 18.13 -8.81
N SER A 503 -6.35 19.22 -8.04
CA SER A 503 -5.21 20.15 -8.01
C SER A 503 -4.78 20.62 -9.40
N LEU A 504 -5.74 21.08 -10.22
CA LEU A 504 -5.49 21.52 -11.61
C LEU A 504 -5.26 23.03 -11.74
N HIS A 505 -5.21 23.77 -10.62
CA HIS A 505 -4.85 25.17 -10.62
C HIS A 505 -3.44 25.33 -11.21
N SER A 506 -3.29 26.27 -12.14
CA SER A 506 -2.03 26.53 -12.85
C SER A 506 -0.85 26.68 -11.89
N ASP A 507 0.30 26.09 -12.22
CA ASP A 507 1.57 26.19 -11.50
C ASP A 507 1.91 27.65 -11.16
N ASP A 508 1.47 28.14 -10.00
CA ASP A 508 2.07 29.31 -9.39
C ASP A 508 3.36 28.84 -8.72
N GLY A 509 4.48 29.23 -9.33
CA GLY A 509 5.84 28.77 -9.01
C GLY A 509 6.30 29.03 -7.58
N SER A 510 5.82 28.23 -6.63
CA SER A 510 6.32 28.19 -5.27
C SER A 510 7.57 27.31 -5.17
N LYS A 511 8.60 27.88 -4.55
CA LYS A 511 9.99 27.44 -4.44
C LYS A 511 10.14 25.98 -4.00
N LYS A 512 10.98 25.26 -4.76
CA LYS A 512 11.36 23.85 -4.56
C LYS A 512 12.24 23.68 -3.31
N LYS A 513 11.69 23.07 -2.26
CA LYS A 513 12.44 22.24 -1.28
C LYS A 513 11.78 20.86 -1.27
N ASP A 514 12.57 19.81 -1.44
CA ASP A 514 12.17 18.39 -1.55
C ASP A 514 11.07 18.06 -2.57
N LEU A 515 11.41 18.26 -3.84
CA LEU A 515 10.56 18.00 -5.00
C LEU A 515 9.98 16.57 -5.03
N ALA A 516 10.71 15.56 -4.52
CA ALA A 516 10.28 14.16 -4.54
C ALA A 516 9.22 13.81 -3.48
N GLN A 517 9.25 14.47 -2.33
CA GLN A 517 8.27 14.26 -1.26
C GLN A 517 7.01 15.11 -1.47
N LEU A 518 7.19 16.35 -1.95
CA LEU A 518 6.08 17.20 -2.39
C LEU A 518 5.28 16.55 -3.51
N THR A 519 5.94 15.99 -4.53
CA THR A 519 5.25 15.30 -5.64
C THR A 519 4.49 14.04 -5.19
N LYS A 520 5.01 13.27 -4.22
CA LYS A 520 4.28 12.11 -3.65
C LYS A 520 3.02 12.54 -2.89
N ASN A 521 3.11 13.60 -2.10
CA ASN A 521 1.96 14.13 -1.35
C ASN A 521 0.92 14.75 -2.30
N GLU A 522 1.34 15.49 -3.31
CA GLU A 522 0.47 16.03 -4.36
C GLU A 522 -0.23 14.93 -5.13
N TYR A 523 0.49 13.87 -5.52
CA TYR A 523 -0.09 12.69 -6.16
C TYR A 523 -1.15 12.04 -5.27
N ALA A 524 -0.88 11.87 -3.98
CA ALA A 524 -1.83 11.29 -3.03
C ALA A 524 -3.10 12.16 -2.89
N ILE A 525 -2.94 13.48 -2.77
CA ILE A 525 -4.06 14.43 -2.68
C ILE A 525 -4.92 14.37 -3.95
N GLN A 526 -4.29 14.45 -5.13
CA GLN A 526 -4.99 14.36 -6.41
C GLN A 526 -5.69 13.01 -6.57
N SER A 527 -5.03 11.92 -6.19
CA SER A 527 -5.61 10.57 -6.22
C SER A 527 -6.86 10.49 -5.35
N HIS A 528 -6.81 10.97 -4.10
CA HIS A 528 -7.97 10.98 -3.21
C HIS A 528 -9.11 11.86 -3.76
N GLY A 529 -8.79 13.01 -4.37
CA GLY A 529 -9.79 13.88 -4.98
C GLY A 529 -10.45 13.27 -6.21
N ALA A 530 -9.67 12.61 -7.08
CA ALA A 530 -10.19 11.87 -8.22
C ALA A 530 -11.07 10.68 -7.78
N GLN A 531 -10.69 9.97 -6.72
CA GLN A 531 -11.49 8.90 -6.12
C GLN A 531 -12.81 9.41 -5.51
N LEU A 532 -12.78 10.57 -4.83
CA LEU A 532 -13.99 11.24 -4.35
C LEU A 532 -14.92 11.57 -5.52
N LEU A 533 -14.42 12.23 -6.56
CA LEU A 533 -15.23 12.56 -7.75
C LEU A 533 -15.79 11.32 -8.46
N THR A 534 -14.98 10.25 -8.55
CA THR A 534 -15.41 8.95 -9.11
C THR A 534 -16.54 8.34 -8.29
N THR A 535 -16.46 8.45 -6.96
CA THR A 535 -17.52 8.02 -6.05
C THR A 535 -18.81 8.81 -6.27
N LEU A 536 -18.71 10.14 -6.44
CA LEU A 536 -19.86 11.00 -6.69
C LEU A 536 -20.58 10.66 -8.01
N LEU A 537 -19.87 10.17 -9.03
CA LEU A 537 -20.46 9.75 -10.30
C LEU A 537 -21.41 8.54 -10.16
N VAL A 538 -21.24 7.72 -9.13
CA VAL A 538 -22.12 6.56 -8.86
C VAL A 538 -23.40 6.98 -8.12
N ILE A 539 -23.48 8.21 -7.61
CA ILE A 539 -24.60 8.68 -6.78
C ILE A 539 -25.51 9.61 -7.61
N PRO A 540 -26.82 9.30 -7.72
CA PRO A 540 -27.79 10.18 -8.38
C PRO A 540 -27.85 11.56 -7.73
N GLY A 541 -27.71 12.62 -8.52
CA GLY A 541 -27.60 14.00 -8.03
C GLY A 541 -26.16 14.51 -8.06
N PRO A 542 -25.25 14.05 -7.18
CA PRO A 542 -23.82 14.37 -7.25
C PRO A 542 -23.18 14.13 -8.61
N ALA A 543 -23.53 13.04 -9.31
CA ALA A 543 -23.01 12.73 -10.64
C ALA A 543 -23.19 13.87 -11.65
N LYS A 544 -24.36 14.52 -11.62
CA LYS A 544 -24.66 15.69 -12.45
C LYS A 544 -23.66 16.83 -12.18
N GLY A 545 -23.35 17.08 -10.91
CA GLY A 545 -22.40 18.14 -10.53
C GLY A 545 -20.98 17.89 -11.02
N VAL A 546 -20.53 16.63 -10.99
CA VAL A 546 -19.22 16.24 -11.53
C VAL A 546 -19.18 16.41 -13.05
N GLN A 547 -20.22 15.94 -13.77
CA GLN A 547 -20.30 16.08 -15.22
C GLN A 547 -20.39 17.54 -15.69
N GLU A 548 -21.14 18.39 -14.96
CA GLU A 548 -21.16 19.85 -15.19
C GLU A 548 -19.78 20.47 -15.02
N SER A 549 -19.03 20.06 -14.00
CA SER A 549 -17.67 20.53 -13.76
C SER A 549 -16.71 20.11 -14.87
N LEU A 550 -16.75 18.85 -15.29
CA LEU A 550 -15.96 18.33 -16.40
C LEU A 550 -16.29 19.02 -17.73
N SER A 551 -17.57 19.35 -17.96
CA SER A 551 -18.01 20.08 -19.16
C SER A 551 -17.50 21.52 -19.20
N ALA A 552 -17.21 22.11 -18.04
CA ALA A 552 -16.72 23.48 -17.93
C ALA A 552 -15.19 23.58 -18.08
N LEU A 553 -14.47 22.46 -18.14
CA LEU A 553 -13.01 22.46 -18.34
C LEU A 553 -12.63 22.81 -19.78
N SER A 554 -11.48 23.45 -19.93
CA SER A 554 -10.86 23.63 -21.25
C SER A 554 -10.35 22.29 -21.81
N PRO A 555 -10.20 22.15 -23.14
CA PRO A 555 -9.59 20.95 -23.73
C PRO A 555 -8.23 20.61 -23.13
N ALA A 556 -7.39 21.63 -22.85
CA ALA A 556 -6.08 21.43 -22.23
C ALA A 556 -6.17 20.79 -20.83
N LEU A 557 -7.14 21.19 -20.00
CA LEU A 557 -7.34 20.60 -18.67
C LEU A 557 -7.94 19.19 -18.74
N LEU A 558 -8.82 18.93 -19.72
CA LEU A 558 -9.32 17.57 -19.98
C LEU A 558 -8.20 16.62 -20.39
N LEU A 559 -7.28 17.07 -21.24
CA LEU A 559 -6.09 16.29 -21.63
C LEU A 559 -5.16 16.05 -20.45
N ARG A 560 -4.96 17.07 -19.60
CA ARG A 560 -4.20 16.91 -18.36
C ARG A 560 -4.81 15.83 -17.48
N LEU A 561 -6.13 15.85 -17.25
CA LEU A 561 -6.81 14.79 -16.50
C LEU A 561 -6.65 13.40 -17.13
N ALA A 562 -6.74 13.30 -18.45
CA ALA A 562 -6.61 12.04 -19.18
C ALA A 562 -5.21 11.41 -19.06
N ASN A 563 -4.15 12.23 -18.95
CA ASN A 563 -2.76 11.76 -18.97
C ASN A 563 -2.05 11.76 -17.61
N ASN A 564 -2.43 12.64 -16.66
CA ASN A 564 -1.62 12.91 -15.47
C ASN A 564 -1.41 11.69 -14.57
N SER A 565 -2.49 10.98 -14.23
CA SER A 565 -2.42 9.80 -13.38
C SER A 565 -3.55 8.80 -13.66
N TYR A 566 -3.34 7.56 -13.24
CA TYR A 566 -4.37 6.52 -13.36
C TYR A 566 -5.71 6.90 -12.66
N PRO A 567 -5.71 7.49 -11.44
CA PRO A 567 -6.96 7.97 -10.81
C PRO A 567 -7.70 9.05 -11.62
N THR A 568 -7.00 10.04 -12.19
CA THR A 568 -7.67 11.11 -12.97
C THR A 568 -8.19 10.60 -14.32
N ALA A 569 -7.47 9.67 -14.96
CA ALA A 569 -7.97 8.97 -16.14
C ALA A 569 -9.17 8.08 -15.81
N THR A 570 -9.17 7.43 -14.64
CA THR A 570 -10.31 6.63 -14.15
C THR A 570 -11.53 7.52 -13.92
N LEU A 571 -11.36 8.71 -13.34
CA LEU A 571 -12.43 9.69 -13.20
C LEU A 571 -13.07 10.03 -14.55
N LEU A 572 -12.26 10.39 -15.54
CA LEU A 572 -12.77 10.82 -16.85
C LEU A 572 -13.43 9.66 -17.62
N SER A 573 -12.83 8.47 -17.61
CA SER A 573 -13.41 7.27 -18.23
C SER A 573 -14.71 6.84 -17.54
N THR A 574 -14.77 6.90 -16.21
CA THR A 574 -15.99 6.61 -15.45
C THR A 574 -17.08 7.63 -15.77
N ALA A 575 -16.74 8.92 -15.85
CA ALA A 575 -17.69 9.97 -16.21
C ALA A 575 -18.29 9.74 -17.59
N LEU A 576 -17.45 9.39 -18.57
CA LEU A 576 -17.89 9.06 -19.93
C LEU A 576 -18.84 7.86 -19.97
N LYS A 577 -18.59 6.83 -19.15
CA LYS A 577 -19.43 5.63 -19.00
C LYS A 577 -20.69 5.84 -18.16
N THR A 578 -20.81 6.97 -17.47
CA THR A 578 -21.96 7.27 -16.62
C THR A 578 -23.03 8.01 -17.44
N PRO A 579 -24.30 7.57 -17.41
CA PRO A 579 -25.40 8.33 -18.02
C PRO A 579 -25.47 9.77 -17.51
N SER A 580 -25.83 10.72 -18.38
CA SER A 580 -25.85 12.13 -18.06
C SER A 580 -27.22 12.75 -18.30
N ALA A 581 -27.65 13.60 -17.36
CA ALA A 581 -28.80 14.47 -17.56
C ALA A 581 -28.58 15.46 -18.72
N ASN A 582 -27.32 15.74 -19.08
CA ASN A 582 -26.96 16.46 -20.28
C ASN A 582 -26.65 15.47 -21.41
N ALA A 583 -27.61 15.27 -22.32
CA ALA A 583 -27.47 14.38 -23.48
C ALA A 583 -26.27 14.69 -24.39
N LEU A 584 -25.68 15.90 -24.28
CA LEU A 584 -24.51 16.31 -25.05
C LEU A 584 -23.19 15.99 -24.36
N PHE A 585 -23.19 15.60 -23.08
CA PHE A 585 -21.97 15.48 -22.27
C PHE A 585 -20.90 14.61 -22.93
N GLN A 586 -21.22 13.34 -23.23
CA GLN A 586 -20.25 12.42 -23.82
C GLN A 586 -19.78 12.92 -25.18
N LYS A 587 -20.71 13.43 -26.01
CA LYS A 587 -20.38 14.01 -27.32
C LYS A 587 -19.42 15.19 -27.20
N SER A 588 -19.68 16.15 -26.32
CA SER A 588 -18.84 17.35 -26.16
C SER A 588 -17.46 17.01 -25.61
N THR A 589 -17.39 16.12 -24.61
CA THR A 589 -16.12 15.70 -24.01
C THR A 589 -15.28 14.92 -25.01
N VAL A 590 -15.89 13.99 -25.76
CA VAL A 590 -15.19 13.23 -26.81
C VAL A 590 -14.70 14.15 -27.93
N ASN A 591 -15.51 15.11 -28.38
CA ASN A 591 -15.10 16.08 -29.38
C ASN A 591 -13.92 16.95 -28.92
N ALA A 592 -13.87 17.31 -27.64
CA ALA A 592 -12.74 18.08 -27.09
C ALA A 592 -11.43 17.28 -27.07
N LEU A 593 -11.51 15.95 -26.92
CA LEU A 593 -10.34 15.05 -26.89
C LEU A 593 -9.96 14.50 -28.27
N ALA A 594 -10.88 14.51 -29.24
CA ALA A 594 -10.68 13.92 -30.57
C ALA A 594 -9.41 14.40 -31.29
N PRO A 595 -8.99 15.69 -31.23
CA PRO A 595 -7.75 16.14 -31.85
C PRO A 595 -6.48 15.47 -31.31
N HIS A 596 -6.54 14.90 -30.09
CA HIS A 596 -5.40 14.27 -29.41
C HIS A 596 -5.59 12.75 -29.26
N ILE A 597 -6.53 12.15 -29.98
CA ILE A 597 -6.92 10.74 -29.73
C ILE A 597 -5.79 9.75 -30.02
N ALA A 598 -4.94 10.03 -31.01
CA ALA A 598 -3.76 9.22 -31.32
C ALA A 598 -2.72 9.26 -30.20
N GLU A 599 -2.39 10.47 -29.71
CA GLU A 599 -1.49 10.69 -28.57
C GLU A 599 -2.02 9.99 -27.30
N LEU A 600 -3.33 10.11 -27.05
CA LEU A 600 -3.98 9.43 -25.92
C LEU A 600 -3.89 7.91 -26.06
N ALA A 601 -4.01 7.35 -27.27
CA ALA A 601 -4.01 5.90 -27.49
C ALA A 601 -2.68 5.23 -27.11
N VAL A 602 -1.57 5.95 -27.19
CA VAL A 602 -0.22 5.45 -26.83
C VAL A 602 0.23 5.88 -25.44
N SER A 603 -0.53 6.76 -24.77
CA SER A 603 -0.24 7.21 -23.40
C SER A 603 -0.51 6.14 -22.35
N GLN A 604 0.35 6.08 -21.33
CA GLN A 604 0.25 5.15 -20.19
C GLN A 604 -1.12 5.22 -19.49
N ASN A 605 -1.71 6.41 -19.35
CA ASN A 605 -3.02 6.57 -18.72
C ASN A 605 -4.12 6.88 -19.75
N GLY A 606 -3.80 7.67 -20.79
CA GLY A 606 -4.75 8.16 -21.78
C GLY A 606 -5.44 7.06 -22.59
N HIS A 607 -4.77 5.92 -22.80
CA HIS A 607 -5.33 4.84 -23.61
C HIS A 607 -6.62 4.26 -23.00
N ASN A 608 -6.76 4.32 -21.67
CA ASN A 608 -7.99 3.92 -20.98
C ASN A 608 -9.19 4.80 -21.37
N ILE A 609 -8.97 6.08 -21.68
CA ILE A 609 -10.01 6.97 -22.19
C ILE A 609 -10.41 6.55 -23.59
N VAL A 610 -9.43 6.26 -24.45
CA VAL A 610 -9.68 5.80 -25.83
C VAL A 610 -10.48 4.50 -25.84
N ILE A 611 -10.15 3.55 -24.96
CA ILE A 611 -10.92 2.31 -24.76
C ILE A 611 -12.33 2.63 -24.27
N ALA A 612 -12.49 3.50 -23.26
CA ALA A 612 -13.79 3.88 -22.75
C ALA A 612 -14.69 4.47 -23.84
N VAL A 613 -14.16 5.33 -24.73
CA VAL A 613 -14.91 5.89 -25.87
C VAL A 613 -15.36 4.80 -26.85
N ALA A 614 -14.55 3.76 -27.05
CA ALA A 614 -14.91 2.63 -27.90
C ALA A 614 -16.19 1.94 -27.42
N GLU A 615 -16.38 1.84 -26.10
CA GLU A 615 -17.48 1.13 -25.44
C GLU A 615 -18.79 1.94 -25.38
N ILE A 616 -18.76 3.26 -25.58
CA ILE A 616 -19.97 4.11 -25.51
C ILE A 616 -20.95 3.77 -26.64
N PRO A 617 -22.26 3.55 -26.41
CA PRO A 617 -23.22 3.29 -27.47
C PRO A 617 -23.31 4.42 -28.52
N THR A 618 -23.71 4.09 -29.75
CA THR A 618 -23.93 5.10 -30.80
C THR A 618 -25.32 5.72 -30.78
N LYS A 619 -26.26 5.07 -30.10
CA LYS A 619 -27.64 5.54 -29.89
C LYS A 619 -28.00 5.41 -28.41
N GLY A 620 -28.59 6.46 -27.85
CA GLY A 620 -28.99 6.55 -26.45
C GLY A 620 -29.32 7.99 -26.09
N ARG A 621 -30.25 8.20 -25.14
CA ARG A 621 -30.74 9.54 -24.78
C ARG A 621 -29.74 10.32 -23.90
N ASP A 622 -29.20 9.65 -22.91
CA ASP A 622 -28.37 10.16 -21.82
C ASP A 622 -26.94 9.60 -21.82
N PHE A 623 -26.70 8.60 -22.67
CA PHE A 623 -25.42 7.94 -22.85
C PHE A 623 -25.22 7.52 -24.30
N SER A 624 -24.61 8.39 -25.12
CA SER A 624 -24.22 8.03 -26.49
C SER A 624 -23.16 8.93 -27.10
N VAL A 625 -22.44 8.40 -28.09
CA VAL A 625 -21.57 9.15 -29.00
C VAL A 625 -21.96 8.80 -30.45
N PRO A 626 -22.44 9.76 -31.24
CA PRO A 626 -22.89 9.51 -32.62
C PRO A 626 -21.87 8.75 -33.48
N ALA A 627 -22.37 7.84 -34.32
CA ALA A 627 -21.55 6.98 -35.17
C ALA A 627 -20.55 7.75 -36.06
N HIS A 628 -20.90 8.94 -36.58
CA HIS A 628 -19.98 9.74 -37.40
C HIS A 628 -18.76 10.25 -36.63
N ILE A 629 -18.89 10.50 -35.32
CA ILE A 629 -17.78 10.92 -34.46
C ILE A 629 -16.85 9.72 -34.24
N LYS A 630 -17.43 8.54 -33.96
CA LYS A 630 -16.66 7.29 -33.85
C LYS A 630 -15.95 6.93 -35.16
N ASP A 631 -16.61 7.12 -36.31
CA ASP A 631 -16.00 6.95 -37.63
C ASP A 631 -14.77 7.85 -37.79
N GLY A 632 -14.87 9.13 -37.41
CA GLY A 632 -13.76 10.09 -37.46
C GLY A 632 -12.61 9.71 -36.54
N ILE A 633 -12.90 9.34 -35.29
CA ILE A 633 -11.88 8.88 -34.34
C ILE A 633 -11.15 7.64 -34.88
N MET A 634 -11.89 6.65 -35.36
CA MET A 634 -11.27 5.42 -35.87
C MET A 634 -10.45 5.69 -37.13
N GLN A 635 -10.84 6.67 -37.97
CA GLN A 635 -10.01 7.11 -39.08
C GLN A 635 -8.66 7.66 -38.57
N THR A 636 -8.67 8.57 -37.59
CA THR A 636 -7.44 9.12 -37.00
C THR A 636 -6.55 8.03 -36.37
N LEU A 637 -7.14 7.06 -35.67
CA LEU A 637 -6.39 5.90 -35.14
C LEU A 637 -5.80 5.04 -36.26
N GLY A 638 -6.54 4.85 -37.35
CA GLY A 638 -6.09 4.13 -38.55
C GLY A 638 -4.91 4.80 -39.23
N ASP A 639 -4.94 6.14 -39.33
CA ASP A 639 -3.85 6.94 -39.91
C ASP A 639 -2.55 6.83 -39.08
N HIS A 640 -2.65 6.46 -37.79
CA HIS A 640 -1.52 6.27 -36.86
C HIS A 640 -1.30 4.79 -36.47
N GLU A 641 -1.79 3.82 -37.27
CA GLU A 641 -1.75 2.39 -36.92
C GLU A 641 -0.34 1.90 -36.57
N ALA A 642 0.68 2.33 -37.32
CA ALA A 642 2.06 1.91 -37.11
C ALA A 642 2.54 2.26 -35.69
N GLU A 643 2.33 3.51 -35.27
CA GLU A 643 2.69 4.00 -33.93
C GLU A 643 1.94 3.26 -32.82
N LEU A 644 0.64 3.01 -33.01
CA LEU A 644 -0.18 2.28 -32.06
C LEU A 644 0.32 0.84 -31.85
N ARG A 645 0.84 0.20 -32.90
CA ARG A 645 1.31 -1.19 -32.83
C ARG A 645 2.63 -1.36 -32.07
N GLU A 646 3.45 -0.31 -31.95
CA GLU A 646 4.75 -0.36 -31.27
C GLU A 646 4.61 -0.61 -29.75
N CYS A 647 3.60 -0.02 -29.10
CA CYS A 647 3.42 -0.12 -27.65
C CYS A 647 2.20 -0.97 -27.23
N TRP A 648 2.21 -1.47 -26.00
CA TRP A 648 1.09 -2.26 -25.47
C TRP A 648 -0.20 -1.44 -25.37
N MET A 649 -0.11 -0.17 -24.97
CA MET A 649 -1.25 0.75 -24.82
C MET A 649 -1.98 0.95 -26.15
N GLY A 650 -1.23 1.27 -27.21
CA GLY A 650 -1.78 1.44 -28.56
C GLY A 650 -2.39 0.15 -29.12
N ARG A 651 -1.74 -1.01 -28.91
CA ARG A 651 -2.31 -2.33 -29.26
C ARG A 651 -3.61 -2.62 -28.48
N SER A 652 -3.73 -2.15 -27.24
CA SER A 652 -4.93 -2.28 -26.43
C SER A 652 -6.08 -1.44 -26.98
N ALA A 653 -5.81 -0.16 -27.26
CA ALA A 653 -6.78 0.73 -27.90
C ALA A 653 -7.23 0.21 -29.28
N TRP A 654 -6.29 -0.25 -30.11
CA TRP A 654 -6.59 -0.84 -31.43
C TRP A 654 -7.55 -2.03 -31.34
N ARG A 655 -7.33 -2.92 -30.37
CA ARG A 655 -8.21 -4.08 -30.12
C ARG A 655 -9.61 -3.65 -29.65
N ALA A 656 -9.69 -2.70 -28.71
CA ALA A 656 -10.97 -2.20 -28.21
C ALA A 656 -11.84 -1.57 -29.32
N TRP A 657 -11.20 -0.88 -30.26
CA TRP A 657 -11.86 -0.30 -31.43
C TRP A 657 -12.06 -1.28 -32.59
N LYS A 658 -11.70 -2.57 -32.43
CA LYS A 658 -11.74 -3.59 -33.49
C LYS A 658 -11.03 -3.13 -34.78
N GLY A 659 -9.85 -2.53 -34.65
CA GLY A 659 -9.13 -1.89 -35.76
C GLY A 659 -8.80 -2.82 -36.93
N ASP A 660 -8.49 -4.10 -36.68
CA ASP A 660 -8.24 -5.07 -37.76
C ASP A 660 -9.52 -5.34 -38.59
N MET A 661 -10.69 -5.38 -37.94
CA MET A 661 -11.97 -5.48 -38.62
C MET A 661 -12.30 -4.20 -39.38
N TRP A 662 -12.00 -3.03 -38.82
CA TRP A 662 -12.16 -1.75 -39.52
C TRP A 662 -11.35 -1.70 -40.83
N LYS A 663 -10.09 -2.18 -40.79
CA LYS A 663 -9.16 -2.19 -41.91
C LYS A 663 -9.55 -3.20 -43.00
N THR A 664 -9.93 -4.41 -42.62
CA THR A 664 -10.19 -5.52 -43.56
C THR A 664 -11.65 -5.66 -43.97
N ARG A 665 -12.58 -5.32 -43.07
CA ARG A 665 -14.02 -5.54 -43.19
C ARG A 665 -14.80 -4.32 -42.69
N ARG A 666 -14.61 -3.19 -43.39
CA ARG A 666 -15.19 -1.88 -43.02
C ARG A 666 -16.71 -1.91 -42.86
N TYR A 667 -17.42 -2.73 -43.64
CA TYR A 667 -18.87 -2.90 -43.53
C TYR A 667 -19.27 -3.56 -42.19
N ASP A 668 -18.64 -4.69 -41.84
CA ASP A 668 -18.86 -5.40 -40.57
C ASP A 668 -18.57 -4.48 -39.38
N TRP A 669 -17.54 -3.66 -39.47
CA TRP A 669 -17.22 -2.68 -38.44
C TRP A 669 -18.29 -1.58 -38.32
N LYS A 670 -18.80 -1.07 -39.44
CA LYS A 670 -19.89 -0.09 -39.43
C LYS A 670 -21.19 -0.68 -38.88
N ALA A 671 -21.47 -1.96 -39.13
CA ALA A 671 -22.59 -2.67 -38.53
C ALA A 671 -22.38 -2.80 -37.01
N TRP A 672 -21.21 -3.27 -36.57
CA TRP A 672 -20.87 -3.42 -35.15
C TRP A 672 -21.10 -2.13 -34.35
N ILE A 673 -20.60 -0.97 -34.80
CA ILE A 673 -20.82 0.28 -34.05
C ILE A 673 -22.29 0.73 -34.04
N LYS A 674 -23.05 0.44 -35.10
CA LYS A 674 -24.47 0.81 -35.22
C LYS A 674 -25.37 -0.04 -34.34
N ASP A 675 -24.96 -1.28 -34.07
CA ASP A 675 -25.65 -2.22 -33.19
C ASP A 675 -25.42 -1.90 -31.70
N MET A 676 -24.44 -1.03 -31.38
CA MET A 676 -24.24 -0.53 -30.01
C MET A 676 -25.35 0.47 -29.64
N VAL A 677 -26.44 -0.03 -29.06
CA VAL A 677 -27.56 0.76 -28.53
C VAL A 677 -27.53 0.73 -27.01
N ALA A 678 -27.67 1.90 -26.37
CA ALA A 678 -27.75 1.99 -24.92
C ALA A 678 -29.02 1.30 -24.40
N GLU A 679 -28.92 0.56 -23.31
CA GLU A 679 -30.10 0.04 -22.61
C GLU A 679 -30.92 1.20 -22.04
N GLU A 680 -32.24 1.19 -22.27
CA GLU A 680 -33.13 2.22 -21.72
C GLU A 680 -33.21 2.09 -20.20
N SER A 681 -32.59 3.03 -19.49
CA SER A 681 -32.66 3.10 -18.02
C SER A 681 -34.07 3.49 -17.59
N GLN A 682 -34.79 2.63 -16.85
CA GLN A 682 -36.14 2.87 -16.33
C GLN A 682 -36.23 3.91 -15.18
N GLN A 683 -35.34 4.91 -15.10
CA GLN A 683 -35.38 5.91 -14.04
C GLN A 683 -35.70 7.31 -14.56
N VAL A 684 -36.61 7.96 -13.82
CA VAL A 684 -37.16 9.32 -13.95
C VAL A 684 -38.41 9.47 -14.83
N THR A 685 -39.49 8.74 -14.52
CA THR A 685 -40.88 9.23 -14.64
C THR A 685 -41.85 8.48 -13.70
N SER A 686 -41.74 8.67 -12.38
CA SER A 686 -42.83 8.22 -11.48
C SER A 686 -42.91 8.98 -10.16
N VAL A 687 -42.88 10.32 -10.21
CA VAL A 687 -43.46 11.11 -9.12
C VAL A 687 -44.27 12.24 -9.75
N HIS A 688 -45.58 12.24 -9.46
CA HIS A 688 -46.63 13.18 -9.88
C HIS A 688 -47.32 12.92 -11.22
N LYS A 689 -48.26 11.97 -11.20
CA LYS A 689 -49.66 12.17 -11.61
C LYS A 689 -50.48 10.95 -11.24
N ASN A 690 -51.12 11.00 -10.06
CA ASN A 690 -52.45 10.46 -9.83
C ASN A 690 -52.91 10.88 -8.43
N GLY A 691 -53.34 12.15 -8.36
CA GLY A 691 -54.18 12.64 -7.29
C GLY A 691 -55.34 13.41 -7.94
N ALA A 692 -56.56 12.90 -7.75
CA ALA A 692 -57.87 13.54 -7.90
C ALA A 692 -58.82 12.84 -8.89
N ARG A 693 -59.68 11.98 -8.33
CA ARG A 693 -61.12 11.74 -8.60
C ARG A 693 -61.46 10.44 -7.87
N GLY A 694 -62.08 10.42 -6.70
CA GLY A 694 -63.31 11.12 -6.34
C GLY A 694 -64.50 10.24 -6.73
N GLY A 695 -65.09 9.53 -5.77
CA GLY A 695 -66.42 8.92 -5.91
C GLY A 695 -66.51 7.42 -5.66
N LYS A 696 -66.65 7.02 -4.39
CA LYS A 696 -67.34 5.78 -4.02
C LYS A 696 -68.82 5.90 -4.45
N LYS A 697 -69.33 4.93 -5.21
CA LYS A 697 -70.77 4.64 -5.28
C LYS A 697 -70.97 3.14 -5.02
N ARG A 698 -71.88 2.88 -4.09
CA ARG A 698 -72.35 1.58 -3.58
C ARG A 698 -73.29 0.89 -4.58
N GLU A 699 -73.51 -0.41 -4.30
CA GLU A 699 -74.63 -1.29 -4.69
C GLU A 699 -74.64 -1.71 -6.18
N ASN A 700 -74.75 -2.98 -6.56
CA ASN A 700 -75.23 -4.22 -5.91
C ASN A 700 -74.31 -5.41 -6.22
#